data_AF-A0A1Q2H412-F1
#
_entry.id   AF-A0A1Q2H412-F1
#
_cell.length_a   1.000
_cell.length_b   1.000
_cell.length_c   1.000
_cell.angle_alpha   90.00
_cell.angle_beta   90.00
_cell.angle_gamma   90.00
#
_symmetry.space_group_name_H-M   'P 1'
#
loop_
_entity.id
_entity.type
_entity.pdbx_description
1 polymer ?
#
loop_
_entity_poly.entity_id
_entity_poly.type
_entity_poly.pdbx_seq_one_letter_code
_entity_poly.pdbx_strand_id
1 'polypeptide(L)'
;MKKSVSLIVLALTTSSVYANTDRDVSYSPKNLNQQDVQHIRTTNNYVPQALTKSVKSDNRELALPSVQPSLSKTTASKSLMATVANNECSSSVFTSLTGAAFLQALRDNGKKCIDTLFNDRPETLELGAYSDANLATVINEIKFQINTYDGTDPDGYLSAMFYWLRAYAYYDNRRFVTPTSQQLMEEAVNALYINSHFFDKTVEHASVVRSAMGIFKNALIAGRFMHILKGVLSRYDESYEDTSNWGSAATPLFWDTLKACANDTACRAQEHNVALINLITNFINNNLNWLAKSENDYHLFNLGYQLVELHKGNNDAHFPAIESTLIARVNNILNTTGPLKTDNARTLYMAVFESIGYNRVCVTYNMCDKKTDLITSVLNNRMVCPSGTLSIWAQDMTQAQLAWTCNSLGAHESYFHTTLQTNEIPVTPDDNDKLQMVIFNDKKEWVTYGGALFNANTNNGGTYLEGDPSNGTPEATFYAYEDVPQRPIFDVWNLRHEYIHYLEGRFISKGSFRDSDSAGRTVWFGEGIAEYISLRDCNEGAIAEARKGDYDLSTIFKNEYGVGQTRIYDWGYLSNRYMFERENANFFSMLNLFKQGNFQDYRTQLVDSWVNNKSFDSDFSNWLTTVESTGCTVDNTRPPSPVEPINIDDIQGNEQPGINACTLGRPPEEHEIPAGKAICLADTNNNRNLQLAFNAKQGLVNVTLEITLRHGSGNADLVHRWDKRPRSNEYDNVSNGPTNNETILVENVKPGWNYINVGANSEFSGTTLLARYIQNDVTVDDNVLENGVAKLVSGVTRGETIYTMTVPAGASNLSFKTSGGSGDVDMHVKFASEPTKSNYDCRPWKVGSTEACNITNAQAGTYFIMLLGHNNFTDVNLIGSYTP
;
A
#
# COMPACT_ATOMS: atom_id res chain seq x y z
N MET A 1 -10.63 -33.60 48.99
CA MET A 1 -9.57 -34.18 49.84
C MET A 1 -8.53 -34.82 48.94
N LYS A 2 -7.30 -34.31 49.01
CA LYS A 2 -5.99 -34.94 48.68
C LYS A 2 -5.82 -35.56 47.27
N LYS A 3 -5.08 -34.88 46.36
CA LYS A 3 -3.60 -34.71 46.28
C LYS A 3 -3.02 -35.79 45.36
N SER A 4 -2.54 -35.46 44.16
CA SER A 4 -1.27 -34.77 43.84
C SER A 4 -0.12 -35.75 43.61
N VAL A 5 0.80 -35.26 42.78
CA VAL A 5 2.24 -35.59 42.62
C VAL A 5 2.50 -36.33 41.29
N SER A 6 3.00 -35.72 40.22
CA SER A 6 4.11 -34.77 39.98
C SER A 6 5.47 -35.42 39.71
N LEU A 7 6.14 -34.83 38.70
CA LEU A 7 7.60 -34.69 38.53
C LEU A 7 8.33 -35.96 38.04
N ILE A 8 9.23 -35.96 37.03
CA ILE A 8 10.58 -35.34 36.91
C ILE A 8 11.02 -35.60 35.42
N VAL A 9 11.44 -34.69 34.52
CA VAL A 9 12.52 -33.66 34.47
C VAL A 9 13.68 -34.06 33.50
N LEU A 10 14.30 -33.01 32.92
CA LEU A 10 15.63 -32.85 32.27
C LEU A 10 15.69 -32.95 30.72
N ALA A 11 15.74 -31.83 29.96
CA ALA A 11 16.87 -30.91 29.61
C ALA A 11 17.71 -31.43 28.40
N LEU A 12 18.03 -30.66 27.34
CA LEU A 12 18.86 -29.45 27.27
C LEU A 12 18.79 -28.81 25.85
N THR A 13 18.74 -27.46 25.80
CA THR A 13 19.48 -26.48 24.92
C THR A 13 19.46 -26.63 23.38
N THR A 14 19.32 -25.60 22.52
CA THR A 14 19.80 -24.19 22.48
C THR A 14 19.11 -23.43 21.33
N SER A 15 18.76 -22.14 21.56
CA SER A 15 18.77 -20.95 20.66
C SER A 15 18.55 -21.10 19.13
N SER A 16 17.79 -20.26 18.41
CA SER A 16 17.87 -18.79 18.32
C SER A 16 16.82 -18.25 17.29
N VAL A 17 16.49 -16.93 17.36
CA VAL A 17 16.30 -15.99 16.22
C VAL A 17 14.88 -15.73 15.63
N TYR A 18 14.35 -14.54 15.99
CA TYR A 18 13.51 -13.57 15.23
C TYR A 18 12.10 -13.98 14.75
N ALA A 19 11.07 -13.59 15.50
CA ALA A 19 9.68 -13.57 15.03
C ALA A 19 9.38 -12.28 14.25
N ASN A 20 9.48 -12.43 12.93
CA ASN A 20 9.01 -11.52 11.90
C ASN A 20 7.48 -11.66 11.70
N THR A 21 6.87 -10.54 11.27
CA THR A 21 5.61 -10.39 10.53
C THR A 21 4.26 -10.68 11.21
N ASP A 22 3.43 -9.63 11.22
CA ASP A 22 1.96 -9.59 11.04
C ASP A 22 1.25 -10.95 11.13
N ARG A 23 0.57 -11.23 12.26
CA ARG A 23 -0.41 -12.31 12.37
C ARG A 23 -1.81 -11.74 12.58
N ASP A 24 -2.60 -11.92 11.53
CA ASP A 24 -4.00 -12.31 11.51
C ASP A 24 -5.00 -11.55 12.42
N VAL A 25 -5.78 -10.70 11.74
CA VAL A 25 -7.18 -10.52 12.07
C VAL A 25 -7.83 -11.91 12.00
N SER A 26 -8.16 -12.49 13.14
CA SER A 26 -9.15 -13.56 13.21
C SER A 26 -10.48 -12.99 12.74
N TYR A 27 -10.75 -13.11 11.44
CA TYR A 27 -12.08 -12.86 10.92
C TYR A 27 -12.96 -14.01 11.40
N SER A 28 -13.74 -13.79 12.46
CA SER A 28 -14.85 -14.68 12.77
C SER A 28 -15.82 -14.62 11.58
N PRO A 29 -16.01 -15.70 10.79
CA PRO A 29 -16.74 -15.66 9.54
C PRO A 29 -18.24 -15.79 9.80
N LYS A 30 -18.81 -14.87 10.58
CA LYS A 30 -20.25 -14.85 10.82
C LYS A 30 -21.05 -13.92 9.92
N ASN A 31 -20.41 -13.11 9.05
CA ASN A 31 -21.13 -12.23 8.12
C ASN A 31 -20.38 -11.95 6.79
N LEU A 32 -19.68 -12.94 6.23
CA LEU A 32 -19.55 -12.99 4.77
C LEU A 32 -20.87 -13.56 4.26
N ASN A 33 -21.46 -12.97 3.22
CA ASN A 33 -22.54 -13.65 2.51
C ASN A 33 -21.96 -15.01 2.08
N GLN A 34 -22.54 -16.09 2.58
CA GLN A 34 -21.99 -17.47 2.61
C GLN A 34 -21.86 -18.15 1.22
N GLN A 35 -21.73 -17.37 0.14
CA GLN A 35 -21.97 -17.83 -1.24
C GLN A 35 -20.77 -17.69 -2.19
N ASP A 36 -19.71 -16.93 -1.86
CA ASP A 36 -18.50 -16.83 -2.70
C ASP A 36 -17.23 -16.93 -1.82
N VAL A 37 -16.38 -17.94 -2.03
CA VAL A 37 -15.08 -18.07 -1.32
C VAL A 37 -13.93 -17.99 -2.31
N GLN A 38 -12.87 -17.28 -1.90
CA GLN A 38 -11.75 -16.80 -2.71
C GLN A 38 -10.46 -17.53 -2.33
N HIS A 39 -9.71 -18.04 -3.33
CA HIS A 39 -8.33 -18.49 -3.14
C HIS A 39 -7.39 -17.29 -3.16
N ILE A 40 -6.64 -17.08 -2.08
CA ILE A 40 -5.91 -15.83 -1.83
C ILE A 40 -4.48 -16.15 -1.40
N ARG A 41 -3.56 -16.11 -2.36
CA ARG A 41 -2.13 -16.00 -2.06
C ARG A 41 -1.76 -14.55 -1.81
N THR A 42 -1.36 -14.22 -0.58
CA THR A 42 -1.06 -12.85 -0.20
C THR A 42 0.42 -12.56 -0.39
N THR A 43 0.75 -11.37 -0.89
CA THR A 43 2.08 -10.82 -0.68
C THR A 43 2.13 -10.42 0.78
N ASN A 44 2.84 -11.15 1.66
CA ASN A 44 3.14 -10.64 2.99
C ASN A 44 3.74 -9.24 2.82
N ASN A 45 2.97 -8.23 3.26
CA ASN A 45 3.03 -6.78 3.01
C ASN A 45 1.75 -6.29 2.31
N TYR A 46 0.80 -5.88 3.15
CA TYR A 46 -0.32 -4.94 2.90
C TYR A 46 -1.70 -5.57 3.11
N VAL A 47 -2.52 -4.91 3.96
CA VAL A 47 -3.90 -5.26 4.34
C VAL A 47 -4.84 -4.19 3.79
N PRO A 48 -5.76 -4.48 2.88
CA PRO A 48 -6.98 -3.71 2.64
C PRO A 48 -7.96 -4.00 3.77
N GLN A 49 -8.05 -3.05 4.69
CA GLN A 49 -9.34 -2.48 5.02
C GLN A 49 -9.29 -1.09 4.43
N ALA A 50 -9.96 -0.89 3.29
CA ALA A 50 -10.01 0.36 2.52
C ALA A 50 -8.69 1.17 2.61
N LEU A 51 -7.73 0.79 1.77
CA LEU A 51 -6.60 1.65 1.39
C LEU A 51 -5.89 2.35 2.58
N THR A 52 -5.12 1.58 3.35
CA THR A 52 -4.20 2.13 4.36
C THR A 52 -2.85 1.46 4.24
N LYS A 53 -1.82 2.22 3.84
CA LYS A 53 -0.42 1.78 3.84
C LYS A 53 0.16 2.07 5.21
N SER A 54 0.50 1.04 5.97
CA SER A 54 1.41 1.20 7.10
C SER A 54 2.85 1.19 6.57
N VAL A 55 3.61 2.22 6.93
CA VAL A 55 5.06 2.27 6.70
C VAL A 55 5.70 1.18 7.56
N LYS A 56 6.39 0.22 6.93
CA LYS A 56 7.31 -0.69 7.62
C LYS A 56 8.59 0.06 7.95
N SER A 57 8.98 0.10 9.23
CA SER A 57 10.35 0.44 9.63
C SER A 57 11.22 -0.82 9.49
N ASP A 58 12.09 -0.85 8.48
CA ASP A 58 13.09 -1.90 8.31
C ASP A 58 14.17 -1.78 9.40
N ASN A 59 14.09 -2.64 10.41
CA ASN A 59 15.25 -2.98 11.26
C ASN A 59 15.82 -4.32 10.75
N ARG A 60 16.71 -4.25 9.77
CA ARG A 60 17.61 -5.37 9.43
C ARG A 60 19.05 -4.96 9.71
N GLU A 61 19.60 -5.43 10.83
CA GLU A 61 21.04 -5.51 11.03
C GLU A 61 21.62 -6.49 9.99
N LEU A 62 22.41 -5.95 9.06
CA LEU A 62 23.20 -6.72 8.10
C LEU A 62 24.38 -7.38 8.83
N ALA A 63 24.38 -8.71 8.91
CA ALA A 63 25.53 -9.48 9.33
C ALA A 63 26.70 -9.33 8.34
N LEU A 64 27.84 -8.84 8.81
CA LEU A 64 29.09 -8.78 8.05
C LEU A 64 29.90 -10.09 8.19
N PRO A 65 30.62 -10.53 7.14
CA PRO A 65 31.45 -11.74 7.17
C PRO A 65 32.74 -11.53 7.98
N SER A 66 33.12 -12.59 8.69
CA SER A 66 34.28 -12.67 9.58
C SER A 66 35.62 -12.60 8.81
N VAL A 67 36.45 -11.62 9.16
CA VAL A 67 37.88 -11.61 8.83
C VAL A 67 38.66 -11.64 10.14
N GLN A 68 39.30 -12.77 10.46
CA GLN A 68 40.36 -12.80 11.46
C GLN A 68 41.63 -12.14 10.89
N PRO A 69 42.38 -11.42 11.73
CA PRO A 69 43.66 -12.00 12.13
C PRO A 69 44.04 -11.78 13.60
N SER A 70 44.79 -12.77 14.07
CA SER A 70 45.53 -12.86 15.33
C SER A 70 46.54 -11.73 15.56
N LEU A 71 46.71 -11.30 16.82
CA LEU A 71 47.99 -11.36 17.54
C LEU A 71 47.85 -10.93 19.01
N SER A 72 48.54 -11.68 19.86
CA SER A 72 48.53 -11.66 21.32
C SER A 72 49.50 -10.64 21.91
N LYS A 73 49.13 -10.00 23.04
CA LYS A 73 49.90 -9.97 24.33
C LYS A 73 49.25 -9.05 25.39
N THR A 74 48.89 -9.65 26.55
CA THR A 74 49.08 -9.25 27.98
C THR A 74 48.99 -7.75 28.36
N THR A 75 48.32 -7.26 29.42
CA THR A 75 47.90 -7.81 30.74
C THR A 75 47.07 -6.75 31.51
N ALA A 76 46.24 -7.22 32.44
CA ALA A 76 45.80 -6.58 33.70
C ALA A 76 44.63 -5.55 33.71
N SER A 77 43.43 -6.12 33.83
CA SER A 77 42.45 -5.90 34.91
C SER A 77 41.99 -4.47 35.25
N LYS A 78 40.75 -4.15 34.82
CA LYS A 78 39.72 -3.52 35.66
C LYS A 78 38.34 -3.92 35.14
N SER A 79 37.62 -4.68 35.94
CA SER A 79 36.24 -5.09 35.67
C SER A 79 35.30 -3.90 35.69
N LEU A 80 34.65 -3.63 34.57
CA LEU A 80 33.34 -2.99 34.46
C LEU A 80 32.89 -3.15 33.00
N MET A 81 32.26 -4.28 32.70
CA MET A 81 31.35 -4.36 31.57
C MET A 81 30.06 -4.99 32.06
N ALA A 82 29.03 -4.15 32.12
CA ALA A 82 27.66 -4.59 32.09
C ALA A 82 27.50 -5.48 30.85
N THR A 83 27.06 -6.70 31.07
CA THR A 83 26.51 -7.55 30.02
C THR A 83 25.34 -6.81 29.38
N VAL A 84 25.48 -6.45 28.10
CA VAL A 84 24.35 -6.05 27.26
C VAL A 84 23.45 -7.28 27.17
N ALA A 85 22.39 -7.29 27.99
CA ALA A 85 21.33 -8.28 27.87
C ALA A 85 20.51 -7.93 26.63
N ASN A 86 20.41 -8.87 25.68
CA ASN A 86 19.40 -8.80 24.64
C ASN A 86 18.02 -8.79 25.32
N ASN A 87 17.36 -7.62 25.33
CA ASN A 87 16.01 -7.43 25.86
C ASN A 87 14.97 -8.13 24.95
N GLU A 88 14.87 -9.46 25.05
CA GLU A 88 13.71 -10.20 24.56
C GLU A 88 12.54 -10.02 25.54
N CYS A 89 11.37 -9.65 25.03
CA CYS A 89 10.18 -9.51 25.86
C CYS A 89 9.73 -10.88 26.35
N SER A 90 9.80 -11.13 27.67
CA SER A 90 9.19 -12.34 28.22
C SER A 90 7.66 -12.31 28.01
N SER A 91 7.09 -13.45 27.60
CA SER A 91 5.64 -13.60 27.47
C SER A 91 4.88 -13.47 28.79
N SER A 92 5.60 -13.50 29.92
CA SER A 92 5.05 -13.39 31.26
C SER A 92 5.16 -11.99 31.89
N VAL A 93 5.67 -10.98 31.16
CA VAL A 93 6.00 -9.66 31.76
C VAL A 93 4.82 -9.03 32.49
N PHE A 94 3.61 -9.13 31.93
CA PHE A 94 2.42 -8.46 32.46
C PHE A 94 1.53 -9.35 33.35
N THR A 95 1.82 -10.64 33.45
CA THR A 95 0.81 -11.67 33.79
C THR A 95 0.45 -11.76 35.28
N SER A 96 1.15 -11.03 36.14
CA SER A 96 0.88 -11.03 37.59
C SER A 96 1.04 -9.64 38.22
N LEU A 97 1.10 -8.61 37.39
CA LEU A 97 1.36 -7.24 37.85
C LEU A 97 0.05 -6.46 37.94
N THR A 98 -0.05 -5.65 38.99
CA THR A 98 -1.17 -4.73 39.18
C THR A 98 -0.68 -3.38 39.68
N GLY A 99 -1.50 -2.34 39.53
CA GLY A 99 -1.21 -1.00 40.07
C GLY A 99 0.12 -0.43 39.55
N ALA A 100 0.92 0.15 40.44
CA ALA A 100 2.18 0.80 40.09
C ALA A 100 3.21 -0.15 39.45
N ALA A 101 3.25 -1.43 39.84
CA ALA A 101 4.17 -2.40 39.25
C ALA A 101 3.80 -2.70 37.78
N PHE A 102 2.51 -2.71 37.47
CA PHE A 102 2.03 -2.86 36.10
C PHE A 102 2.38 -1.65 35.24
N LEU A 103 2.16 -0.45 35.77
CA LEU A 103 2.54 0.81 35.14
C LEU A 103 4.04 0.89 34.85
N GLN A 104 4.88 0.48 35.80
CA GLN A 104 6.33 0.44 35.60
C GLN A 104 6.72 -0.54 34.49
N ALA A 105 6.08 -1.72 34.45
CA ALA A 105 6.34 -2.69 33.39
C ALA A 105 5.96 -2.16 32.00
N LEU A 106 4.87 -1.40 31.88
CA LEU A 106 4.51 -0.72 30.62
C LEU A 106 5.58 0.30 30.20
N ARG A 107 6.13 1.07 31.14
CA ARG A 107 7.20 2.05 30.88
C ARG A 107 8.49 1.36 30.41
N ASP A 108 8.93 0.34 31.14
CA ASP A 108 10.24 -0.28 30.91
C ASP A 108 10.29 -1.13 29.64
N ASN A 109 9.14 -1.65 29.20
CA ASN A 109 9.06 -2.63 28.13
C ASN A 109 8.32 -2.13 26.88
N GLY A 110 7.46 -1.13 27.03
CA GLY A 110 6.79 -0.41 25.96
C GLY A 110 6.01 -1.28 24.98
N LYS A 111 5.86 -0.74 23.76
CA LYS A 111 5.07 -1.31 22.67
C LYS A 111 5.49 -2.74 22.29
N LYS A 112 6.80 -3.01 22.22
CA LYS A 112 7.37 -4.32 21.84
C LYS A 112 6.82 -5.44 22.72
N CYS A 113 6.66 -5.20 24.02
CA CYS A 113 6.10 -6.20 24.90
C CYS A 113 4.58 -6.30 24.84
N ILE A 114 3.89 -5.16 24.66
CA ILE A 114 2.44 -5.12 24.52
C ILE A 114 1.99 -5.84 23.24
N ASP A 115 2.75 -5.74 22.15
CA ASP A 115 2.52 -6.49 20.90
C ASP A 115 2.33 -7.99 21.17
N THR A 116 3.02 -8.48 22.19
CA THR A 116 2.96 -9.89 22.52
C THR A 116 1.64 -10.34 23.18
N LEU A 117 0.82 -9.38 23.65
CA LEU A 117 -0.51 -9.62 24.23
C LEU A 117 -1.62 -9.77 23.19
N PHE A 118 -1.32 -9.57 21.90
CA PHE A 118 -2.26 -9.78 20.79
C PHE A 118 -2.24 -11.23 20.24
N ASN A 119 -1.33 -12.09 20.71
CA ASN A 119 -1.13 -13.47 20.21
C ASN A 119 -1.86 -14.52 21.05
N ASP A 120 -2.14 -15.69 20.47
CA ASP A 120 -2.69 -16.85 21.19
C ASP A 120 -1.73 -17.37 22.28
N ARG A 121 -2.00 -17.03 23.54
CA ARG A 121 -1.26 -17.52 24.71
C ARG A 121 -2.17 -18.33 25.64
N PRO A 122 -1.58 -19.07 26.60
CA PRO A 122 -2.37 -19.64 27.69
C PRO A 122 -3.22 -18.55 28.37
N GLU A 123 -4.54 -18.77 28.45
CA GLU A 123 -5.51 -17.82 29.01
C GLU A 123 -5.08 -17.29 30.39
N THR A 124 -4.43 -18.11 31.21
CA THR A 124 -3.92 -17.73 32.53
C THR A 124 -2.87 -16.62 32.51
N LEU A 125 -2.06 -16.53 31.45
CA LEU A 125 -1.08 -15.45 31.28
C LEU A 125 -1.79 -14.15 30.84
N GLU A 126 -2.76 -14.25 29.93
CA GLU A 126 -3.45 -13.09 29.35
C GLU A 126 -4.44 -12.44 30.32
N LEU A 127 -5.23 -13.24 31.05
CA LEU A 127 -6.12 -12.74 32.11
C LEU A 127 -5.36 -12.01 33.21
N GLY A 128 -4.09 -12.36 33.42
CA GLY A 128 -3.22 -11.66 34.37
C GLY A 128 -2.82 -10.25 33.92
N ALA A 129 -2.70 -10.04 32.61
CA ALA A 129 -2.43 -8.75 32.02
C ALA A 129 -3.70 -7.89 31.90
N TYR A 130 -4.87 -8.50 31.74
CA TYR A 130 -6.15 -7.84 31.50
C TYR A 130 -7.09 -7.93 32.71
N SER A 131 -7.28 -6.81 33.41
CA SER A 131 -8.27 -6.69 34.49
C SER A 131 -8.88 -5.29 34.56
N ASP A 132 -10.10 -5.17 35.07
CA ASP A 132 -10.76 -3.86 35.26
C ASP A 132 -9.96 -2.96 36.22
N ALA A 133 -9.25 -3.55 37.18
CA ALA A 133 -8.36 -2.81 38.08
C ALA A 133 -7.15 -2.22 37.33
N ASN A 134 -6.53 -2.99 36.44
CA ASN A 134 -5.44 -2.48 35.60
C ASN A 134 -5.97 -1.47 34.57
N LEU A 135 -7.17 -1.67 34.00
CA LEU A 135 -7.82 -0.68 33.14
C LEU A 135 -7.98 0.65 33.88
N ALA A 136 -8.59 0.65 35.07
CA ALA A 136 -8.76 1.86 35.86
C ALA A 136 -7.42 2.51 36.23
N THR A 137 -6.41 1.70 36.57
CA THR A 137 -5.06 2.17 36.87
C THR A 137 -4.44 2.89 35.66
N VAL A 138 -4.47 2.27 34.48
CA VAL A 138 -3.91 2.86 33.25
C VAL A 138 -4.67 4.11 32.84
N ILE A 139 -6.01 4.11 32.93
CA ILE A 139 -6.83 5.29 32.57
C ILE A 139 -6.52 6.48 33.50
N ASN A 140 -6.38 6.24 34.81
CA ASN A 140 -6.03 7.28 35.76
C ASN A 140 -4.62 7.82 35.52
N GLU A 141 -3.67 6.95 35.19
CA GLU A 141 -2.30 7.36 34.87
C GLU A 141 -2.24 8.16 33.57
N ILE A 142 -2.94 7.75 32.51
CA ILE A 142 -3.07 8.53 31.27
C ILE A 142 -3.57 9.95 31.57
N LYS A 143 -4.68 10.06 32.32
CA LYS A 143 -5.25 11.36 32.71
C LYS A 143 -4.27 12.18 33.55
N PHE A 144 -3.50 11.54 34.42
CA PHE A 144 -2.48 12.20 35.23
C PHE A 144 -1.35 12.77 34.36
N GLN A 145 -0.78 11.95 33.46
CA GLN A 145 0.29 12.36 32.55
C GLN A 145 -0.16 13.50 31.61
N ILE A 146 -1.41 13.46 31.13
CA ILE A 146 -1.97 14.49 30.24
C ILE A 146 -2.00 15.89 30.89
N ASN A 147 -2.10 16.00 32.23
CA ASN A 147 -2.13 17.31 32.91
C ASN A 147 -0.84 18.11 32.75
N THR A 148 0.29 17.43 32.59
CA THR A 148 1.62 18.04 32.41
C THR A 148 2.22 17.73 31.05
N TYR A 149 1.42 17.17 30.14
CA TYR A 149 1.86 16.77 28.81
C TYR A 149 2.16 18.01 27.97
N ASP A 150 3.38 18.09 27.44
CA ASP A 150 3.96 19.21 26.72
C ASP A 150 4.14 18.94 25.21
N GLY A 151 3.50 17.87 24.71
CA GLY A 151 3.66 17.40 23.33
C GLY A 151 4.77 16.36 23.16
N THR A 152 5.52 16.00 24.20
CA THR A 152 6.63 15.03 24.11
C THR A 152 6.35 13.74 24.89
N ASP A 153 6.81 12.59 24.37
CA ASP A 153 6.72 11.26 25.02
C ASP A 153 8.09 10.57 24.96
N PRO A 154 9.13 11.13 25.61
CA PRO A 154 10.54 10.76 25.38
C PRO A 154 10.88 9.32 25.74
N ASP A 155 10.11 8.69 26.63
CA ASP A 155 10.26 7.28 27.00
C ASP A 155 9.16 6.38 26.41
N GLY A 156 8.30 6.93 25.53
CA GLY A 156 7.22 6.18 24.88
C GLY A 156 6.13 5.69 25.85
N TYR A 157 6.08 6.24 27.05
CA TYR A 157 5.22 5.72 28.11
C TYR A 157 3.74 6.00 27.86
N LEU A 158 3.40 7.23 27.47
CA LEU A 158 2.02 7.61 27.22
C LEU A 158 1.45 6.86 26.01
N SER A 159 2.23 6.76 24.94
CA SER A 159 1.87 5.97 23.76
C SER A 159 1.73 4.48 24.07
N ALA A 160 2.59 3.91 24.93
CA ALA A 160 2.47 2.51 25.38
C ALA A 160 1.18 2.26 26.17
N MET A 161 0.77 3.18 27.05
CA MET A 161 -0.49 3.04 27.79
C MET A 161 -1.72 3.03 26.89
N PHE A 162 -1.81 3.95 25.91
CA PHE A 162 -2.88 3.92 24.91
C PHE A 162 -2.84 2.64 24.06
N TYR A 163 -1.65 2.19 23.68
CA TYR A 163 -1.48 0.96 22.92
C TYR A 163 -1.92 -0.29 23.70
N TRP A 164 -1.69 -0.31 25.02
CA TRP A 164 -2.20 -1.36 25.88
C TRP A 164 -3.74 -1.35 25.98
N LEU A 165 -4.39 -0.18 26.02
CA LEU A 165 -5.86 -0.11 25.96
C LEU A 165 -6.42 -0.74 24.68
N ARG A 166 -5.71 -0.55 23.55
CA ARG A 166 -6.07 -1.22 22.28
C ARG A 166 -5.96 -2.75 22.40
N ALA A 167 -4.95 -3.26 23.10
CA ALA A 167 -4.79 -4.70 23.35
C ALA A 167 -5.89 -5.25 24.25
N TYR A 168 -6.20 -4.56 25.36
CA TYR A 168 -7.30 -4.90 26.26
C TYR A 168 -8.64 -4.98 25.51
N ALA A 169 -8.89 -4.02 24.60
CA ALA A 169 -10.12 -4.00 23.81
C ALA A 169 -10.14 -5.00 22.64
N TYR A 170 -9.00 -5.59 22.28
CA TYR A 170 -8.90 -6.61 21.21
C TYR A 170 -9.20 -8.02 21.72
N TYR A 171 -8.78 -8.32 22.95
CA TYR A 171 -8.71 -9.67 23.49
C TYR A 171 -10.03 -10.48 23.46
N ASP A 172 -9.92 -11.77 23.12
CA ASP A 172 -10.99 -12.79 23.15
C ASP A 172 -12.33 -12.27 22.60
N ASN A 173 -12.30 -11.78 21.35
CA ASN A 173 -13.45 -11.16 20.70
C ASN A 173 -14.09 -10.03 21.52
N ARG A 174 -13.25 -9.15 22.09
CA ARG A 174 -13.67 -8.00 22.92
C ARG A 174 -14.33 -8.40 24.24
N ARG A 175 -13.94 -9.53 24.84
CA ARG A 175 -14.50 -10.07 26.09
C ARG A 175 -14.61 -9.04 27.22
N PHE A 176 -13.67 -8.12 27.31
CA PHE A 176 -13.62 -7.10 28.36
C PHE A 176 -14.27 -5.76 28.00
N VAL A 177 -14.76 -5.60 26.76
CA VAL A 177 -15.39 -4.36 26.32
C VAL A 177 -16.81 -4.29 26.88
N THR A 178 -16.96 -3.53 27.96
CA THR A 178 -18.21 -3.19 28.63
C THR A 178 -18.55 -1.70 28.48
N PRO A 179 -19.81 -1.25 28.67
CA PRO A 179 -20.15 0.17 28.65
C PRO A 179 -19.28 1.03 29.57
N THR A 180 -18.90 0.52 30.74
CA THR A 180 -18.00 1.19 31.68
C THR A 180 -16.59 1.33 31.10
N SER A 181 -16.03 0.25 30.55
CA SER A 181 -14.69 0.31 29.94
C SER A 181 -14.65 1.25 28.73
N GLN A 182 -15.72 1.27 27.93
CA GLN A 182 -15.87 2.17 26.79
C GLN A 182 -15.88 3.63 27.24
N GLN A 183 -16.66 3.96 28.28
CA GLN A 183 -16.69 5.29 28.85
C GLN A 183 -15.31 5.72 29.37
N LEU A 184 -14.61 4.84 30.09
CA LEU A 184 -13.27 5.15 30.61
C LEU A 184 -12.27 5.44 29.49
N MET A 185 -12.25 4.61 28.44
CA MET A 185 -11.39 4.82 27.27
C MET A 185 -11.76 6.09 26.51
N GLU A 186 -13.05 6.40 26.40
CA GLU A 186 -13.55 7.65 25.82
C GLU A 186 -13.04 8.87 26.59
N GLU A 187 -13.11 8.84 27.92
CA GLU A 187 -12.59 9.92 28.77
C GLU A 187 -11.08 10.11 28.62
N ALA A 188 -10.30 9.04 28.45
CA ALA A 188 -8.85 9.12 28.24
C ALA A 188 -8.50 9.77 26.89
N VAL A 189 -9.18 9.38 25.80
CA VAL A 189 -8.99 9.98 24.48
C VAL A 189 -9.42 11.45 24.47
N ASN A 190 -10.54 11.78 25.11
CA ASN A 190 -11.03 13.16 25.22
C ASN A 190 -10.06 14.05 26.01
N ALA A 191 -9.45 13.52 27.08
CA ALA A 191 -8.43 14.26 27.82
C ALA A 191 -7.25 14.64 26.92
N LEU A 192 -6.79 13.72 26.06
CA LEU A 192 -5.70 13.98 25.12
C LEU A 192 -6.11 15.05 24.08
N TYR A 193 -7.33 14.97 23.55
CA TYR A 193 -7.85 15.94 22.55
C TYR A 193 -8.00 17.36 23.09
N ILE A 194 -8.39 17.51 24.37
CA ILE A 194 -8.56 18.83 25.00
C ILE A 194 -7.21 19.50 25.30
N ASN A 195 -6.13 18.73 25.43
CA ASN A 195 -4.80 19.28 25.69
C ASN A 195 -4.34 20.18 24.51
N SER A 196 -3.70 21.31 24.83
CA SER A 196 -3.25 22.29 23.84
C SER A 196 -2.25 21.75 22.82
N HIS A 197 -1.54 20.67 23.17
CA HIS A 197 -0.53 20.02 22.35
C HIS A 197 -1.11 18.97 21.38
N PHE A 198 -2.43 18.73 21.36
CA PHE A 198 -3.04 17.70 20.48
C PHE A 198 -2.73 17.88 18.99
N PHE A 199 -2.45 19.11 18.55
CA PHE A 199 -2.18 19.41 17.14
C PHE A 199 -0.69 19.65 16.87
N ASP A 200 0.20 19.26 17.78
CA ASP A 200 1.64 19.41 17.59
C ASP A 200 2.14 18.53 16.42
N LYS A 201 2.89 19.14 15.51
CA LYS A 201 3.43 18.50 14.30
C LYS A 201 4.81 17.89 14.58
N THR A 202 4.88 16.98 15.55
CA THR A 202 6.08 16.22 15.89
C THR A 202 5.84 14.72 15.74
N VAL A 203 6.89 13.96 15.42
CA VAL A 203 6.80 12.50 15.23
C VAL A 203 6.43 11.81 16.56
N GLU A 204 6.97 12.32 17.66
CA GLU A 204 6.71 11.86 19.02
C GLU A 204 5.24 12.03 19.39
N HIS A 205 4.68 13.22 19.19
CA HIS A 205 3.27 13.48 19.47
C HIS A 205 2.35 12.64 18.57
N ALA A 206 2.65 12.58 17.27
CA ALA A 206 1.88 11.80 16.30
C ALA A 206 1.80 10.30 16.68
N SER A 207 2.85 9.75 17.30
CA SER A 207 2.85 8.39 17.84
C SER A 207 1.85 8.20 18.99
N VAL A 208 1.75 9.18 19.90
CA VAL A 208 0.76 9.18 20.98
C VAL A 208 -0.67 9.22 20.43
N VAL A 209 -0.95 10.14 19.50
CA VAL A 209 -2.27 10.26 18.86
C VAL A 209 -2.62 8.98 18.11
N ARG A 210 -1.68 8.40 17.35
CA ARG A 210 -1.86 7.13 16.64
C ARG A 210 -2.25 5.99 17.58
N SER A 211 -1.57 5.87 18.71
CA SER A 211 -1.91 4.85 19.72
C SER A 211 -3.31 5.09 20.32
N ALA A 212 -3.67 6.34 20.60
CA ALA A 212 -4.99 6.69 21.14
C ALA A 212 -6.13 6.41 20.15
N MET A 213 -6.00 6.84 18.89
CA MET A 213 -7.01 6.61 17.84
C MET A 213 -7.14 5.12 17.49
N GLY A 214 -6.06 4.35 17.64
CA GLY A 214 -6.06 2.89 17.42
C GLY A 214 -7.00 2.09 18.32
N ILE A 215 -7.54 2.70 19.39
CA ILE A 215 -8.50 2.06 20.32
C ILE A 215 -9.89 1.95 19.69
N PHE A 216 -10.26 2.87 18.79
CA PHE A 216 -11.64 3.17 18.39
C PHE A 216 -12.42 1.94 17.91
N LYS A 217 -11.81 1.20 16.97
CA LYS A 217 -12.41 0.01 16.35
C LYS A 217 -12.51 -1.17 17.31
N ASN A 218 -11.50 -1.36 18.16
CA ASN A 218 -11.46 -2.49 19.08
C ASN A 218 -12.47 -2.29 20.22
N ALA A 219 -12.51 -1.09 20.79
CA ALA A 219 -13.41 -0.75 21.88
C ALA A 219 -14.84 -0.39 21.44
N LEU A 220 -15.13 -0.32 20.13
CA LEU A 220 -16.45 0.03 19.58
C LEU A 220 -16.96 1.41 20.04
N ILE A 221 -16.06 2.40 20.13
CA ILE A 221 -16.35 3.76 20.60
C ILE A 221 -16.20 4.84 19.51
N ALA A 222 -15.84 4.47 18.29
CA ALA A 222 -15.50 5.40 17.22
C ALA A 222 -16.57 6.50 16.98
N GLY A 223 -17.85 6.13 16.98
CA GLY A 223 -18.97 7.06 16.74
C GLY A 223 -19.14 8.13 17.83
N ARG A 224 -18.51 7.97 19.00
CA ARG A 224 -18.54 8.94 20.10
C ARG A 224 -17.57 10.11 19.91
N PHE A 225 -16.75 10.08 18.86
CA PHE A 225 -15.69 11.06 18.60
C PHE A 225 -15.97 11.97 17.40
N MET A 226 -17.24 12.17 17.05
CA MET A 226 -17.62 13.10 15.98
C MET A 226 -17.11 14.54 16.22
N HIS A 227 -16.96 14.96 17.48
CA HIS A 227 -16.36 16.26 17.82
C HIS A 227 -14.86 16.31 17.52
N ILE A 228 -14.11 15.22 17.77
CA ILE A 228 -12.68 15.13 17.41
C ILE A 228 -12.53 15.12 15.90
N LEU A 229 -13.32 14.29 15.19
CA LEU A 229 -13.34 14.26 13.73
C LEU A 229 -13.55 15.67 13.15
N LYS A 230 -14.55 16.41 13.62
CA LYS A 230 -14.83 17.76 13.13
C LYS A 230 -13.68 18.73 13.41
N GLY A 231 -13.05 18.61 14.58
CA GLY A 231 -11.89 19.42 14.94
C GLY A 231 -10.68 19.13 14.04
N VAL A 232 -10.43 17.86 13.76
CA VAL A 232 -9.37 17.42 12.84
C VAL A 232 -9.68 17.89 11.41
N LEU A 233 -10.87 17.65 10.86
CA LEU A 233 -11.25 18.14 9.52
C LEU A 233 -11.16 19.68 9.38
N SER A 234 -11.23 20.43 10.48
CA SER A 234 -11.13 21.90 10.46
C SER A 234 -9.69 22.44 10.53
N ARG A 235 -8.70 21.61 10.90
CA ARG A 235 -7.32 22.04 11.19
C ARG A 235 -6.26 21.24 10.45
N TYR A 236 -6.59 20.02 10.07
CA TYR A 236 -5.69 19.09 9.41
C TYR A 236 -5.49 19.54 7.95
N ASP A 237 -4.24 19.59 7.54
CA ASP A 237 -3.79 20.06 6.23
C ASP A 237 -2.58 19.22 5.79
N GLU A 238 -2.04 19.51 4.61
CA GLU A 238 -0.99 18.71 3.98
C GLU A 238 0.27 18.60 4.83
N SER A 239 0.57 19.63 5.64
CA SER A 239 1.79 19.64 6.44
C SER A 239 1.75 18.68 7.64
N TYR A 240 0.58 18.13 7.99
CA TYR A 240 0.51 17.00 8.92
C TYR A 240 0.97 15.70 8.26
N GLU A 241 0.73 15.51 6.97
CA GLU A 241 1.19 14.33 6.23
C GLU A 241 2.72 14.28 6.09
N ASP A 242 3.38 15.44 6.12
CA ASP A 242 4.85 15.52 6.13
C ASP A 242 5.47 14.98 7.43
N THR A 243 4.66 14.78 8.47
CA THR A 243 5.07 14.25 9.77
C THR A 243 4.66 12.79 9.93
N SER A 244 5.64 11.91 10.12
CA SER A 244 5.38 10.48 10.29
C SER A 244 4.34 10.19 11.39
N ASN A 245 3.50 9.19 11.16
CA ASN A 245 2.35 8.76 11.99
C ASN A 245 1.08 9.62 11.92
N TRP A 246 1.10 10.88 11.48
CA TRP A 246 -0.10 11.73 11.52
C TRP A 246 -1.20 11.24 10.57
N GLY A 247 -0.88 10.89 9.33
CA GLY A 247 -1.86 10.30 8.41
C GLY A 247 -2.46 8.99 8.96
N SER A 248 -1.62 8.11 9.51
CA SER A 248 -2.09 6.90 10.20
C SER A 248 -2.95 7.19 11.43
N ALA A 249 -2.72 8.30 12.13
CA ALA A 249 -3.50 8.72 13.29
C ALA A 249 -4.86 9.32 12.89
N ALA A 250 -4.93 10.06 11.78
CA ALA A 250 -6.17 10.65 11.27
C ALA A 250 -7.10 9.59 10.63
N THR A 251 -6.54 8.48 10.16
CA THR A 251 -7.29 7.43 9.44
C THR A 251 -8.51 6.89 10.20
N PRO A 252 -8.41 6.43 11.47
CA PRO A 252 -9.57 5.90 12.19
C PRO A 252 -10.66 6.96 12.43
N LEU A 253 -10.28 8.23 12.51
CA LEU A 253 -11.25 9.33 12.62
C LEU A 253 -12.04 9.46 11.32
N PHE A 254 -11.37 9.49 10.16
CA PHE A 254 -12.08 9.66 8.89
C PHE A 254 -12.90 8.43 8.53
N TRP A 255 -12.41 7.24 8.81
CA TRP A 255 -13.09 6.00 8.44
C TRP A 255 -14.00 5.45 9.55
N ASP A 256 -13.44 5.06 10.69
CA ASP A 256 -14.19 4.34 11.73
C ASP A 256 -15.23 5.23 12.39
N THR A 257 -14.94 6.51 12.65
CA THR A 257 -15.90 7.42 13.30
C THR A 257 -17.10 7.74 12.39
N LEU A 258 -16.88 8.09 11.12
CA LEU A 258 -17.97 8.31 10.17
C LEU A 258 -18.79 7.04 9.94
N LYS A 259 -18.13 5.90 9.74
CA LYS A 259 -18.79 4.60 9.54
C LYS A 259 -19.61 4.20 10.77
N ALA A 260 -19.07 4.37 11.96
CA ALA A 260 -19.80 4.07 13.19
C ALA A 260 -21.03 4.96 13.34
N CYS A 261 -20.91 6.26 13.05
CA CYS A 261 -22.03 7.18 13.09
C CYS A 261 -23.12 6.82 12.07
N ALA A 262 -22.74 6.48 10.82
CA ALA A 262 -23.69 6.09 9.78
C ALA A 262 -24.50 4.83 10.15
N ASN A 263 -23.93 3.92 10.95
CA ASN A 263 -24.63 2.72 11.41
C ASN A 263 -25.41 2.91 12.73
N ASP A 264 -25.28 4.05 13.41
CA ASP A 264 -25.95 4.34 14.68
C ASP A 264 -27.03 5.43 14.53
N THR A 265 -28.29 5.06 14.78
CA THR A 265 -29.43 5.98 14.58
C THR A 265 -29.38 7.22 15.46
N ALA A 266 -28.87 7.14 16.68
CA ALA A 266 -28.78 8.30 17.57
C ALA A 266 -27.69 9.26 17.09
N CYS A 267 -26.54 8.74 16.66
CA CYS A 267 -25.47 9.52 16.06
C CYS A 267 -25.94 10.20 14.77
N ARG A 268 -26.59 9.48 13.85
CA ARG A 268 -27.14 10.08 12.62
C ARG A 268 -28.08 11.24 12.93
N ALA A 269 -29.04 11.04 13.84
CA ALA A 269 -30.00 12.08 14.22
C ALA A 269 -29.34 13.36 14.77
N GLN A 270 -28.18 13.24 15.41
CA GLN A 270 -27.43 14.37 15.95
C GLN A 270 -26.48 15.00 14.92
N GLU A 271 -25.81 14.16 14.11
CA GLU A 271 -24.59 14.55 13.41
C GLU A 271 -24.76 14.62 11.89
N HIS A 272 -25.72 13.91 11.29
CA HIS A 272 -25.99 13.95 9.85
C HIS A 272 -26.78 15.21 9.50
N ASN A 273 -26.05 16.29 9.23
CA ASN A 273 -26.59 17.59 8.89
C ASN A 273 -25.77 18.26 7.76
N VAL A 274 -26.30 19.36 7.22
CA VAL A 274 -25.63 20.12 6.14
C VAL A 274 -24.23 20.60 6.54
N ALA A 275 -23.99 20.88 7.83
CA ALA A 275 -22.67 21.33 8.29
C ALA A 275 -21.62 20.20 8.17
N LEU A 276 -21.98 18.96 8.52
CA LEU A 276 -21.08 17.81 8.33
C LEU A 276 -20.79 17.57 6.85
N ILE A 277 -21.81 17.60 5.99
CA ILE A 277 -21.65 17.46 4.53
C ILE A 277 -20.66 18.50 3.99
N ASN A 278 -20.85 19.77 4.36
CA ASN A 278 -19.96 20.85 3.92
C ASN A 278 -18.55 20.70 4.49
N LEU A 279 -18.40 20.26 5.73
CA LEU A 279 -17.08 20.07 6.33
C LEU A 279 -16.27 19.00 5.59
N ILE A 280 -16.87 17.84 5.33
CA ILE A 280 -16.23 16.75 4.58
C ILE A 280 -15.87 17.22 3.16
N THR A 281 -16.81 17.84 2.46
CA THR A 281 -16.63 18.23 1.05
C THR A 281 -15.65 19.38 0.87
N ASN A 282 -15.63 20.35 1.79
CA ASN A 282 -14.63 21.41 1.79
C ASN A 282 -13.23 20.84 2.06
N PHE A 283 -13.10 19.89 2.99
CA PHE A 283 -11.82 19.22 3.23
C PHE A 283 -11.33 18.50 1.98
N ILE A 284 -12.19 17.75 1.29
CA ILE A 284 -11.83 17.09 0.02
C ILE A 284 -11.36 18.12 -1.01
N ASN A 285 -12.15 19.17 -1.25
CA ASN A 285 -11.86 20.17 -2.28
C ASN A 285 -10.59 20.97 -2.00
N ASN A 286 -10.32 21.31 -0.74
CA ASN A 286 -9.14 22.08 -0.35
C ASN A 286 -7.83 21.28 -0.47
N ASN A 287 -7.93 19.96 -0.57
CA ASN A 287 -6.78 19.06 -0.51
C ASN A 287 -6.67 18.17 -1.76
N LEU A 288 -7.37 18.48 -2.86
CA LEU A 288 -7.34 17.66 -4.10
C LEU A 288 -5.93 17.45 -4.66
N ASN A 289 -4.99 18.35 -4.38
CA ASN A 289 -3.58 18.19 -4.74
C ASN A 289 -2.92 16.96 -4.10
N TRP A 290 -3.47 16.41 -3.01
CA TRP A 290 -2.96 15.19 -2.39
C TRP A 290 -3.19 13.96 -3.27
N LEU A 291 -4.16 14.00 -4.19
CA LEU A 291 -4.45 12.89 -5.11
C LEU A 291 -3.31 12.64 -6.11
N ALA A 292 -2.46 13.66 -6.35
CA ALA A 292 -1.23 13.49 -7.12
C ALA A 292 -0.11 12.79 -6.32
N LYS A 293 -0.29 12.56 -5.01
CA LYS A 293 0.68 11.94 -4.11
C LYS A 293 0.15 10.59 -3.63
N SER A 294 0.73 9.52 -4.19
CA SER A 294 0.30 8.14 -3.91
C SER A 294 0.37 7.72 -2.42
N GLU A 295 1.10 8.45 -1.58
CA GLU A 295 1.25 8.14 -0.17
C GLU A 295 0.15 8.75 0.73
N ASN A 296 -0.55 9.80 0.28
CA ASN A 296 -1.44 10.61 1.14
C ASN A 296 -2.87 10.78 0.58
N ASP A 297 -3.14 10.29 -0.63
CA ASP A 297 -4.42 10.44 -1.31
C ASP A 297 -5.59 9.74 -0.58
N TYR A 298 -5.27 8.79 0.30
CA TYR A 298 -6.23 7.90 0.93
C TYR A 298 -7.20 8.53 1.91
N HIS A 299 -6.85 9.68 2.47
CA HIS A 299 -7.79 10.45 3.27
C HIS A 299 -8.97 10.93 2.44
N LEU A 300 -8.73 11.39 1.21
CA LEU A 300 -9.78 12.04 0.43
C LEU A 300 -10.77 11.03 -0.12
N PHE A 301 -10.30 9.91 -0.67
CA PHE A 301 -11.22 8.90 -1.18
C PHE A 301 -11.96 8.15 -0.06
N ASN A 302 -11.37 8.01 1.13
CA ASN A 302 -12.08 7.48 2.30
C ASN A 302 -13.22 8.42 2.71
N LEU A 303 -12.96 9.73 2.75
CA LEU A 303 -13.99 10.74 3.02
C LEU A 303 -15.06 10.78 1.92
N GLY A 304 -14.69 10.60 0.65
CA GLY A 304 -15.62 10.47 -0.47
C GLY A 304 -16.55 9.26 -0.33
N TYR A 305 -15.99 8.09 0.03
CA TYR A 305 -16.77 6.89 0.32
C TYR A 305 -17.75 7.13 1.48
N GLN A 306 -17.26 7.67 2.60
CA GLN A 306 -18.05 7.92 3.81
C GLN A 306 -19.11 9.02 3.62
N LEU A 307 -18.90 9.97 2.70
CA LEU A 307 -19.90 10.97 2.36
C LEU A 307 -21.17 10.33 1.80
N VAL A 308 -21.03 9.31 0.95
CA VAL A 308 -22.19 8.59 0.38
C VAL A 308 -22.89 7.72 1.43
N GLU A 309 -22.18 7.21 2.44
CA GLU A 309 -22.75 6.43 3.55
C GLU A 309 -23.80 7.20 4.37
N LEU A 310 -23.88 8.53 4.25
CA LEU A 310 -24.97 9.33 4.84
C LEU A 310 -26.35 8.87 4.35
N HIS A 311 -26.45 8.26 3.15
CA HIS A 311 -27.68 7.64 2.62
C HIS A 311 -28.21 6.48 3.48
N LYS A 312 -27.42 5.91 4.40
CA LYS A 312 -27.95 4.95 5.39
C LYS A 312 -29.05 5.54 6.27
N GLY A 313 -29.06 6.87 6.41
CA GLY A 313 -30.11 7.61 7.10
C GLY A 313 -31.36 7.87 6.27
N ASN A 314 -31.53 7.31 5.07
CA ASN A 314 -32.67 7.65 4.19
C ASN A 314 -34.06 7.43 4.82
N ASN A 315 -34.15 6.55 5.82
CA ASN A 315 -35.38 6.32 6.59
C ASN A 315 -35.52 7.20 7.86
N ASP A 316 -34.52 8.02 8.17
CA ASP A 316 -34.54 8.91 9.33
C ASP A 316 -35.35 10.17 9.02
N ALA A 317 -36.11 10.67 10.00
CA ALA A 317 -37.03 11.80 9.81
C ALA A 317 -36.34 13.11 9.36
N HIS A 318 -35.05 13.29 9.67
CA HIS A 318 -34.29 14.50 9.32
C HIS A 318 -33.63 14.42 7.93
N PHE A 319 -33.55 13.23 7.32
CA PHE A 319 -32.83 13.04 6.06
C PHE A 319 -33.36 13.88 4.88
N PRO A 320 -34.68 14.08 4.70
CA PRO A 320 -35.20 14.95 3.64
C PRO A 320 -34.66 16.39 3.68
N ALA A 321 -34.21 16.88 4.86
CA ALA A 321 -33.65 18.21 5.00
C ALA A 321 -32.19 18.34 4.49
N ILE A 322 -31.48 17.22 4.32
CA ILE A 322 -30.06 17.20 3.91
C ILE A 322 -29.86 16.60 2.52
N GLU A 323 -30.82 15.81 2.04
CA GLU A 323 -30.73 14.99 0.83
C GLU A 323 -30.30 15.79 -0.40
N SER A 324 -30.93 16.94 -0.67
CA SER A 324 -30.59 17.77 -1.85
C SER A 324 -29.15 18.29 -1.82
N THR A 325 -28.64 18.64 -0.64
CA THR A 325 -27.25 19.11 -0.47
C THR A 325 -26.29 17.94 -0.63
N LEU A 326 -26.60 16.78 -0.06
CA LEU A 326 -25.80 15.58 -0.21
C LEU A 326 -25.66 15.18 -1.68
N ILE A 327 -26.79 15.13 -2.40
CA ILE A 327 -26.82 14.79 -3.83
C ILE A 327 -25.97 15.77 -4.63
N ALA A 328 -26.14 17.08 -4.40
CA ALA A 328 -25.39 18.11 -5.12
C ALA A 328 -23.87 17.99 -4.88
N ARG A 329 -23.44 17.68 -3.65
CA ARG A 329 -22.03 17.56 -3.30
C ARG A 329 -21.37 16.31 -3.85
N VAL A 330 -22.05 15.17 -3.80
CA VAL A 330 -21.55 13.93 -4.41
C VAL A 330 -21.49 14.05 -5.93
N ASN A 331 -22.51 14.62 -6.58
CA ASN A 331 -22.47 14.92 -8.02
C ASN A 331 -21.34 15.88 -8.39
N ASN A 332 -21.01 16.85 -7.54
CA ASN A 332 -19.86 17.72 -7.79
C ASN A 332 -18.56 16.92 -7.88
N ILE A 333 -18.30 16.02 -6.92
CA ILE A 333 -17.11 15.14 -6.95
C ILE A 333 -17.08 14.34 -8.25
N LEU A 334 -18.19 13.68 -8.61
CA LEU A 334 -18.29 12.85 -9.82
C LEU A 334 -18.11 13.65 -11.12
N ASN A 335 -18.49 14.92 -11.15
CA ASN A 335 -18.39 15.77 -12.34
C ASN A 335 -17.02 16.46 -12.48
N THR A 336 -16.29 16.65 -11.39
CA THR A 336 -14.97 17.30 -11.39
C THR A 336 -13.81 16.31 -11.35
N THR A 337 -14.10 15.02 -11.17
CA THR A 337 -13.13 13.93 -11.17
C THR A 337 -13.48 12.94 -12.27
N GLY A 338 -12.56 12.04 -12.62
CA GLY A 338 -12.77 11.05 -13.66
C GLY A 338 -12.29 9.66 -13.22
N PRO A 339 -12.81 8.59 -13.84
CA PRO A 339 -12.54 7.20 -13.42
C PRO A 339 -11.30 6.57 -14.05
N LEU A 340 -10.67 7.18 -15.05
CA LEU A 340 -9.65 6.55 -15.87
C LEU A 340 -8.25 6.72 -15.27
N LYS A 341 -7.31 5.88 -15.68
CA LYS A 341 -5.89 5.96 -15.25
C LYS A 341 -5.26 7.34 -15.49
N THR A 342 -5.71 8.06 -16.52
CA THR A 342 -5.27 9.43 -16.84
C THR A 342 -5.83 10.50 -15.93
N ASP A 343 -6.86 10.19 -15.13
CA ASP A 343 -7.49 11.15 -14.23
C ASP A 343 -6.76 11.17 -12.87
N ASN A 344 -6.21 12.32 -12.50
CA ASN A 344 -5.46 12.50 -11.24
C ASN A 344 -6.29 12.17 -9.99
N ALA A 345 -7.62 12.26 -10.08
CA ALA A 345 -8.54 12.02 -8.97
C ALA A 345 -9.31 10.69 -9.07
N ARG A 346 -8.82 9.72 -9.84
CA ARG A 346 -9.55 8.46 -10.09
C ARG A 346 -9.87 7.65 -8.85
N THR A 347 -8.98 7.62 -7.86
CA THR A 347 -9.19 6.86 -6.62
C THR A 347 -10.38 7.43 -5.84
N LEU A 348 -10.54 8.76 -5.82
CA LEU A 348 -11.71 9.43 -5.24
C LEU A 348 -12.99 9.13 -6.04
N TYR A 349 -12.95 9.22 -7.37
CA TYR A 349 -14.10 8.87 -8.20
C TYR A 349 -14.55 7.43 -7.93
N MET A 350 -13.62 6.48 -7.97
CA MET A 350 -13.90 5.05 -7.84
C MET A 350 -14.41 4.69 -6.44
N ALA A 351 -13.90 5.33 -5.38
CA ALA A 351 -14.42 5.11 -4.02
C ALA A 351 -15.85 5.65 -3.83
N VAL A 352 -16.16 6.81 -4.43
CA VAL A 352 -17.54 7.34 -4.44
C VAL A 352 -18.46 6.42 -5.25
N PHE A 353 -18.01 5.96 -6.42
CA PHE A 353 -18.74 5.04 -7.27
C PHE A 353 -19.05 3.71 -6.56
N GLU A 354 -18.05 3.13 -5.88
CA GLU A 354 -18.21 1.92 -5.07
C GLU A 354 -19.25 2.12 -3.96
N SER A 355 -19.14 3.22 -3.21
CA SER A 355 -20.07 3.53 -2.11
C SER A 355 -21.51 3.75 -2.60
N ILE A 356 -21.70 4.34 -3.79
CA ILE A 356 -23.01 4.49 -4.43
C ILE A 356 -23.64 3.12 -4.72
N GLY A 357 -22.83 2.18 -5.25
CA GLY A 357 -23.25 0.80 -5.48
C GLY A 357 -23.59 0.07 -4.17
N TYR A 358 -22.71 0.16 -3.18
CA TYR A 358 -22.89 -0.44 -1.86
C TYR A 358 -24.18 0.01 -1.17
N ASN A 359 -24.46 1.32 -1.20
CA ASN A 359 -25.67 1.90 -0.61
C ASN A 359 -26.93 1.77 -1.49
N ARG A 360 -26.83 1.15 -2.67
CA ARG A 360 -27.94 0.93 -3.62
C ARG A 360 -28.64 2.23 -4.06
N VAL A 361 -27.87 3.31 -4.20
CA VAL A 361 -28.35 4.66 -4.58
C VAL A 361 -27.92 5.06 -6.00
N CYS A 362 -27.64 4.08 -6.86
CA CYS A 362 -27.16 4.35 -8.23
C CYS A 362 -28.15 5.16 -9.08
N VAL A 363 -29.47 5.00 -8.86
CA VAL A 363 -30.51 5.76 -9.60
C VAL A 363 -30.42 7.24 -9.25
N THR A 364 -30.23 7.56 -7.96
CA THR A 364 -30.11 8.93 -7.45
C THR A 364 -28.96 9.69 -8.12
N TYR A 365 -27.87 8.98 -8.43
CA TYR A 365 -26.66 9.56 -9.00
C TYR A 365 -26.46 9.28 -10.50
N ASN A 366 -27.42 8.65 -11.16
CA ASN A 366 -27.31 8.23 -12.57
C ASN A 366 -26.07 7.37 -12.86
N MET A 367 -25.79 6.41 -11.97
CA MET A 367 -24.60 5.56 -11.99
C MET A 367 -24.87 4.07 -12.26
N CYS A 368 -26.14 3.66 -12.40
CA CYS A 368 -26.47 2.24 -12.51
C CYS A 368 -25.83 1.56 -13.74
N ASP A 369 -25.85 2.23 -14.89
CA ASP A 369 -25.31 1.66 -16.14
C ASP A 369 -23.81 1.95 -16.33
N LYS A 370 -23.23 2.84 -15.51
CA LYS A 370 -21.84 3.28 -15.65
C LYS A 370 -20.82 2.18 -15.41
N LYS A 371 -21.18 1.15 -14.64
CA LYS A 371 -20.32 0.00 -14.37
C LYS A 371 -19.83 -0.66 -15.67
N THR A 372 -20.73 -0.88 -16.63
CA THR A 372 -20.42 -1.55 -17.90
C THR A 372 -19.54 -0.67 -18.80
N ASP A 373 -19.82 0.63 -18.85
CA ASP A 373 -19.03 1.61 -19.59
C ASP A 373 -17.59 1.66 -19.04
N LEU A 374 -17.44 1.65 -17.72
CA LEU A 374 -16.15 1.64 -17.04
C LEU A 374 -15.37 0.36 -17.31
N ILE A 375 -16.00 -0.80 -17.16
CA ILE A 375 -15.37 -2.09 -17.50
C ILE A 375 -14.90 -2.09 -18.96
N THR A 376 -15.69 -1.54 -19.87
CA THR A 376 -15.32 -1.46 -21.30
C THR A 376 -14.16 -0.50 -21.54
N SER A 377 -14.10 0.60 -20.81
CA SER A 377 -13.05 1.62 -20.97
C SER A 377 -11.73 1.21 -20.31
N VAL A 378 -11.80 0.59 -19.13
CA VAL A 378 -10.64 0.17 -18.34
C VAL A 378 -10.08 -1.15 -18.85
N LEU A 379 -10.92 -2.10 -19.30
CA LEU A 379 -10.52 -3.44 -19.73
C LEU A 379 -10.82 -3.65 -21.21
N ASN A 380 -10.21 -2.82 -22.05
CA ASN A 380 -10.45 -2.77 -23.49
C ASN A 380 -9.57 -3.72 -24.30
N ASN A 381 -8.45 -4.20 -23.76
CA ASN A 381 -7.58 -5.18 -24.40
C ASN A 381 -8.15 -6.59 -24.16
N ARG A 382 -8.86 -7.12 -25.16
CA ARG A 382 -9.58 -8.39 -25.04
C ARG A 382 -9.08 -9.44 -26.02
N MET A 383 -8.98 -10.69 -25.55
CA MET A 383 -8.64 -11.85 -26.37
C MET A 383 -9.49 -13.06 -25.95
N VAL A 384 -9.96 -13.84 -26.91
CA VAL A 384 -10.40 -15.21 -26.66
C VAL A 384 -9.23 -16.13 -27.04
N CYS A 385 -8.78 -16.95 -26.11
CA CYS A 385 -7.68 -17.87 -26.35
C CYS A 385 -8.06 -18.93 -27.40
N PRO A 386 -7.08 -19.52 -28.10
CA PRO A 386 -7.35 -20.54 -29.12
C PRO A 386 -8.15 -21.76 -28.63
N SER A 387 -8.13 -22.06 -27.32
CA SER A 387 -8.95 -23.13 -26.72
C SER A 387 -10.46 -22.87 -26.84
N GLY A 388 -10.89 -21.61 -26.96
CA GLY A 388 -12.30 -21.21 -26.97
C GLY A 388 -12.99 -21.24 -25.59
N THR A 389 -12.32 -21.75 -24.56
CA THR A 389 -12.81 -21.87 -23.18
C THR A 389 -12.26 -20.78 -22.26
N LEU A 390 -11.26 -20.02 -22.71
CA LEU A 390 -10.61 -18.97 -21.93
C LEU A 390 -10.71 -17.62 -22.64
N SER A 391 -11.22 -16.62 -21.93
CA SER A 391 -11.25 -15.22 -22.38
C SER A 391 -10.40 -14.35 -21.46
N ILE A 392 -9.68 -13.37 -22.01
CA ILE A 392 -8.84 -12.43 -21.28
C ILE A 392 -9.38 -11.02 -21.51
N TRP A 393 -9.64 -10.28 -20.43
CA TRP A 393 -9.92 -8.86 -20.38
C TRP A 393 -8.79 -8.19 -19.61
N ALA A 394 -7.90 -7.52 -20.33
CA ALA A 394 -6.74 -6.87 -19.75
C ALA A 394 -6.89 -5.34 -19.75
N GLN A 395 -6.32 -4.70 -18.74
CA GLN A 395 -6.25 -3.25 -18.67
C GLN A 395 -5.21 -2.70 -19.65
N ASP A 396 -4.03 -3.27 -19.64
CA ASP A 396 -2.99 -3.03 -20.65
C ASP A 396 -2.22 -4.33 -20.86
N MET A 397 -2.11 -4.79 -22.10
CA MET A 397 -1.32 -5.95 -22.53
C MET A 397 -1.22 -5.89 -24.06
N THR A 398 -0.01 -6.03 -24.60
CA THR A 398 0.20 -6.19 -26.04
C THR A 398 -0.38 -7.52 -26.53
N GLN A 399 -0.64 -7.61 -27.84
CA GLN A 399 -1.07 -8.86 -28.48
C GLN A 399 -0.11 -10.03 -28.21
N ALA A 400 1.21 -9.77 -28.12
CA ALA A 400 2.21 -10.78 -27.82
C ALA A 400 2.12 -11.28 -26.38
N GLN A 401 1.85 -10.38 -25.42
CA GLN A 401 1.62 -10.74 -24.02
C GLN A 401 0.33 -11.56 -23.87
N LEU A 402 -0.77 -11.14 -24.51
CA LEU A 402 -2.05 -11.87 -24.49
C LEU A 402 -1.88 -13.29 -25.06
N ALA A 403 -1.21 -13.41 -26.21
CA ALA A 403 -0.94 -14.71 -26.84
C ALA A 403 -0.02 -15.58 -25.97
N TRP A 404 1.00 -15.00 -25.35
CA TRP A 404 1.88 -15.72 -24.42
C TRP A 404 1.09 -16.24 -23.21
N THR A 405 0.21 -15.42 -22.61
CA THR A 405 -0.62 -15.83 -21.47
C THR A 405 -1.48 -17.05 -21.84
N CYS A 406 -2.16 -17.02 -22.98
CA CYS A 406 -2.93 -18.18 -23.47
C CYS A 406 -2.04 -19.43 -23.66
N ASN A 407 -0.86 -19.27 -24.26
CA ASN A 407 0.04 -20.39 -24.54
C ASN A 407 0.65 -21.00 -23.27
N SER A 408 1.05 -20.14 -22.31
CA SER A 408 1.57 -20.55 -21.00
C SER A 408 0.53 -21.38 -20.24
N LEU A 409 -0.71 -20.89 -20.17
CA LEU A 409 -1.79 -21.60 -19.49
C LEU A 409 -2.15 -22.91 -20.19
N GLY A 410 -2.26 -22.93 -21.52
CA GLY A 410 -2.54 -24.17 -22.26
C GLY A 410 -1.46 -25.25 -22.09
N ALA A 411 -0.19 -24.85 -21.97
CA ALA A 411 0.89 -25.78 -21.64
C ALA A 411 0.78 -26.34 -20.21
N HIS A 412 0.35 -25.51 -19.26
CA HIS A 412 0.11 -25.94 -17.87
C HIS A 412 -1.15 -26.81 -17.75
N GLU A 413 -2.20 -26.53 -18.50
CA GLU A 413 -3.41 -27.37 -18.60
C GLU A 413 -3.04 -28.78 -19.10
N SER A 414 -2.26 -28.85 -20.17
CA SER A 414 -1.77 -30.14 -20.71
C SER A 414 -0.95 -30.92 -19.67
N TYR A 415 -0.09 -30.23 -18.93
CA TYR A 415 0.70 -30.82 -17.85
C TYR A 415 -0.18 -31.29 -16.68
N PHE A 416 -1.17 -30.49 -16.27
CA PHE A 416 -2.15 -30.84 -15.24
C PHE A 416 -2.91 -32.12 -15.61
N HIS A 417 -3.48 -32.18 -16.82
CA HIS A 417 -4.25 -33.33 -17.29
C HIS A 417 -3.42 -34.61 -17.34
N THR A 418 -2.18 -34.51 -17.82
CA THR A 418 -1.24 -35.64 -17.89
C THR A 418 -0.83 -36.10 -16.49
N THR A 419 -0.49 -35.16 -15.61
CA THR A 419 0.04 -35.43 -14.27
C THR A 419 -1.04 -35.99 -13.33
N LEU A 420 -2.24 -35.43 -13.38
CA LEU A 420 -3.38 -35.83 -12.52
C LEU A 420 -4.34 -36.81 -13.19
N GLN A 421 -3.99 -37.30 -14.39
CA GLN A 421 -4.72 -38.35 -15.12
C GLN A 421 -6.22 -38.05 -15.23
N THR A 422 -6.57 -36.79 -15.54
CA THR A 422 -7.99 -36.39 -15.59
C THR A 422 -8.66 -36.79 -16.90
N ASN A 423 -7.86 -37.11 -17.94
CA ASN A 423 -8.32 -37.43 -19.30
C ASN A 423 -9.16 -36.30 -19.94
N GLU A 424 -9.01 -35.06 -19.47
CA GLU A 424 -9.81 -33.92 -19.93
C GLU A 424 -11.33 -34.13 -19.73
N ILE A 425 -11.71 -34.96 -18.73
CA ILE A 425 -13.12 -35.23 -18.40
C ILE A 425 -13.49 -34.41 -17.17
N PRO A 426 -14.36 -33.37 -17.31
CA PRO A 426 -14.84 -32.60 -16.17
C PRO A 426 -15.62 -33.48 -15.18
N VAL A 427 -15.70 -33.02 -13.93
CA VAL A 427 -16.63 -33.58 -12.94
C VAL A 427 -18.09 -33.32 -13.37
N THR A 428 -19.06 -33.97 -12.74
CA THR A 428 -20.48 -33.79 -13.09
C THR A 428 -21.36 -33.64 -11.85
N PRO A 429 -22.21 -32.58 -11.75
CA PRO A 429 -22.27 -31.43 -12.67
C PRO A 429 -21.01 -30.57 -12.59
N ASP A 430 -20.75 -29.78 -13.63
CA ASP A 430 -19.72 -28.76 -13.66
C ASP A 430 -20.29 -27.49 -14.30
N ASP A 431 -19.97 -26.35 -13.70
CA ASP A 431 -20.47 -25.02 -14.08
C ASP A 431 -19.34 -24.12 -14.63
N ASN A 432 -18.16 -24.69 -14.87
CA ASN A 432 -16.90 -23.98 -15.18
C ASN A 432 -16.52 -24.05 -16.67
N ASP A 433 -17.49 -24.18 -17.57
CA ASP A 433 -17.28 -24.40 -19.02
C ASP A 433 -16.50 -23.32 -19.75
N LYS A 434 -16.44 -22.13 -19.15
CA LYS A 434 -15.61 -21.03 -19.60
C LYS A 434 -15.01 -20.31 -18.40
N LEU A 435 -13.80 -19.79 -18.61
CA LEU A 435 -13.08 -18.96 -17.66
C LEU A 435 -12.88 -17.57 -18.26
N GLN A 436 -13.33 -16.54 -17.55
CA GLN A 436 -12.97 -15.16 -17.79
C GLN A 436 -11.77 -14.78 -16.93
N MET A 437 -10.68 -14.35 -17.55
CA MET A 437 -9.55 -13.74 -16.87
C MET A 437 -9.64 -12.23 -16.95
N VAL A 438 -9.51 -11.55 -15.82
CA VAL A 438 -9.43 -10.09 -15.74
C VAL A 438 -8.06 -9.72 -15.20
N ILE A 439 -7.25 -9.04 -16.02
CA ILE A 439 -5.85 -8.76 -15.72
C ILE A 439 -5.64 -7.24 -15.64
N PHE A 440 -5.36 -6.74 -14.43
CA PHE A 440 -5.03 -5.34 -14.21
C PHE A 440 -3.55 -5.07 -14.45
N ASN A 441 -3.22 -3.81 -14.74
CA ASN A 441 -1.85 -3.46 -15.08
C ASN A 441 -0.87 -3.64 -13.90
N ASP A 442 -1.33 -3.38 -12.68
CA ASP A 442 -0.56 -3.59 -11.46
C ASP A 442 -1.47 -3.74 -10.22
N LYS A 443 -0.85 -3.90 -9.05
CA LYS A 443 -1.56 -4.00 -7.77
C LYS A 443 -2.37 -2.74 -7.42
N LYS A 444 -1.91 -1.53 -7.78
CA LYS A 444 -2.64 -0.26 -7.52
C LYS A 444 -3.93 -0.24 -8.31
N GLU A 445 -3.88 -0.66 -9.58
CA GLU A 445 -5.06 -0.75 -10.44
C GLU A 445 -6.00 -1.87 -10.00
N TRP A 446 -5.47 -3.02 -9.59
CA TRP A 446 -6.27 -4.09 -8.98
C TRP A 446 -7.05 -3.59 -7.77
N VAL A 447 -6.40 -2.88 -6.85
CA VAL A 447 -7.06 -2.31 -5.67
C VAL A 447 -8.08 -1.23 -6.03
N THR A 448 -7.79 -0.40 -7.04
CA THR A 448 -8.66 0.71 -7.46
C THR A 448 -9.94 0.23 -8.14
N TYR A 449 -9.85 -0.78 -9.00
CA TYR A 449 -10.97 -1.22 -9.84
C TYR A 449 -11.60 -2.55 -9.41
N GLY A 450 -10.84 -3.46 -8.80
CA GLY A 450 -11.31 -4.81 -8.46
C GLY A 450 -12.54 -4.82 -7.57
N GLY A 451 -12.49 -4.07 -6.45
CA GLY A 451 -13.64 -3.92 -5.55
C GLY A 451 -14.80 -3.18 -6.22
N ALA A 452 -14.54 -1.99 -6.77
CA ALA A 452 -15.56 -1.13 -7.34
C ALA A 452 -16.29 -1.72 -8.56
N LEU A 453 -15.59 -2.44 -9.44
CA LEU A 453 -16.15 -3.01 -10.67
C LEU A 453 -16.56 -4.48 -10.53
N PHE A 454 -16.02 -5.24 -9.59
CA PHE A 454 -16.30 -6.67 -9.52
C PHE A 454 -16.74 -7.15 -8.15
N ASN A 455 -16.80 -6.26 -7.15
CA ASN A 455 -17.02 -6.63 -5.75
C ASN A 455 -15.99 -7.69 -5.28
N ALA A 456 -14.81 -7.69 -5.88
CA ALA A 456 -13.76 -8.63 -5.56
C ALA A 456 -12.97 -8.14 -4.35
N ASN A 457 -12.51 -9.07 -3.51
CA ASN A 457 -11.53 -8.75 -2.48
C ASN A 457 -10.18 -8.57 -3.15
N THR A 458 -9.54 -7.44 -2.90
CA THR A 458 -8.27 -7.06 -3.55
C THR A 458 -7.06 -7.28 -2.65
N ASN A 459 -7.23 -7.90 -1.47
CA ASN A 459 -6.14 -8.23 -0.53
C ASN A 459 -5.37 -9.50 -0.90
N ASN A 460 -4.93 -9.59 -2.15
CA ASN A 460 -4.35 -10.82 -2.67
C ASN A 460 -3.47 -10.54 -3.89
N GLY A 461 -2.75 -11.57 -4.32
CA GLY A 461 -2.06 -11.62 -5.61
C GLY A 461 -3.00 -11.75 -6.82
N GLY A 462 -4.27 -11.98 -6.56
CA GLY A 462 -5.27 -12.42 -7.51
C GLY A 462 -6.26 -13.32 -6.78
N THR A 463 -7.38 -13.62 -7.43
CA THR A 463 -8.37 -14.55 -6.88
C THR A 463 -9.14 -15.23 -8.00
N TYR A 464 -9.29 -16.54 -7.87
CA TYR A 464 -10.27 -17.30 -8.63
C TYR A 464 -11.64 -17.28 -7.93
N LEU A 465 -12.71 -17.09 -8.71
CA LEU A 465 -14.10 -17.25 -8.33
C LEU A 465 -14.74 -18.29 -9.27
N GLU A 466 -15.19 -19.41 -8.71
CA GLU A 466 -15.80 -20.51 -9.47
C GLU A 466 -17.10 -20.10 -10.20
N GLY A 467 -17.83 -19.12 -9.65
CA GLY A 467 -19.11 -18.68 -10.19
C GLY A 467 -20.28 -19.57 -9.76
N ASP A 468 -21.50 -19.06 -9.95
CA ASP A 468 -22.74 -19.79 -9.66
C ASP A 468 -23.81 -19.37 -10.67
N PRO A 469 -24.05 -20.19 -11.72
CA PRO A 469 -25.05 -19.90 -12.74
C PRO A 469 -26.47 -19.80 -12.18
N SER A 470 -26.76 -20.39 -11.02
CA SER A 470 -28.08 -20.39 -10.40
C SER A 470 -28.46 -19.05 -9.75
N ASN A 471 -27.46 -18.19 -9.48
CA ASN A 471 -27.64 -16.87 -8.88
C ASN A 471 -27.38 -15.70 -9.86
N GLY A 472 -27.22 -15.99 -11.16
CA GLY A 472 -27.01 -14.96 -12.19
C GLY A 472 -25.58 -14.43 -12.30
N THR A 473 -24.62 -15.05 -11.60
CA THR A 473 -23.17 -14.85 -11.77
C THR A 473 -22.67 -15.77 -12.89
N PRO A 474 -22.43 -15.28 -14.12
CA PRO A 474 -22.60 -16.14 -15.30
C PRO A 474 -21.38 -16.98 -15.72
N GLU A 475 -20.18 -16.76 -15.15
CA GLU A 475 -18.94 -17.37 -15.66
C GLU A 475 -17.85 -17.42 -14.56
N ALA A 476 -17.13 -18.54 -14.46
CA ALA A 476 -15.96 -18.64 -13.61
C ALA A 476 -14.98 -17.52 -13.96
N THR A 477 -14.46 -16.81 -12.96
CA THR A 477 -13.65 -15.60 -13.19
C THR A 477 -12.38 -15.63 -12.37
N PHE A 478 -11.24 -15.41 -13.02
CA PHE A 478 -9.94 -15.20 -12.39
C PHE A 478 -9.54 -13.72 -12.49
N TYR A 479 -9.28 -13.07 -11.37
CA TYR A 479 -8.73 -11.72 -11.31
C TYR A 479 -7.25 -11.74 -10.97
N ALA A 480 -6.44 -11.00 -11.71
CA ALA A 480 -4.99 -10.96 -11.58
C ALA A 480 -4.44 -9.57 -11.88
N TYR A 481 -3.13 -9.38 -11.68
CA TYR A 481 -2.41 -8.21 -12.17
C TYR A 481 -1.00 -8.57 -12.65
N GLU A 482 -0.39 -7.73 -13.48
CA GLU A 482 0.98 -7.96 -13.97
C GLU A 482 2.02 -7.94 -12.83
N ASP A 483 3.03 -8.81 -12.92
CA ASP A 483 4.13 -8.87 -11.96
C ASP A 483 5.18 -7.78 -12.24
N VAL A 484 4.91 -6.57 -11.75
CA VAL A 484 5.76 -5.39 -11.96
C VAL A 484 7.23 -5.59 -11.54
N PRO A 485 7.55 -6.23 -10.38
CA PRO A 485 8.93 -6.53 -9.99
C PRO A 485 9.76 -7.34 -11.00
N GLN A 486 9.13 -8.15 -11.87
CA GLN A 486 9.84 -8.97 -12.86
C GLN A 486 10.12 -8.24 -14.18
N ARG A 487 9.64 -6.99 -14.33
CA ARG A 487 10.00 -6.13 -15.46
C ARG A 487 11.55 -6.02 -15.54
N PRO A 488 12.13 -6.08 -16.75
CA PRO A 488 11.51 -5.95 -18.07
C PRO A 488 10.93 -7.25 -18.67
N ILE A 489 10.89 -8.36 -17.93
CA ILE A 489 10.29 -9.61 -18.40
C ILE A 489 8.80 -9.64 -18.01
N PHE A 490 7.92 -9.90 -18.98
CA PHE A 490 6.49 -9.99 -18.69
C PHE A 490 6.14 -11.26 -17.90
N ASP A 491 5.31 -11.12 -16.87
CA ASP A 491 4.58 -12.20 -16.21
C ASP A 491 3.30 -11.62 -15.58
N VAL A 492 2.36 -12.51 -15.27
CA VAL A 492 1.16 -12.16 -14.49
C VAL A 492 1.31 -12.82 -13.13
N TRP A 493 1.16 -12.03 -12.06
CA TRP A 493 1.38 -12.50 -10.71
C TRP A 493 0.41 -13.65 -10.38
N ASN A 494 0.94 -14.76 -9.85
CA ASN A 494 0.21 -15.99 -9.54
C ASN A 494 -0.58 -16.63 -10.70
N LEU A 495 -0.34 -16.23 -11.95
CA LEU A 495 -1.08 -16.68 -13.13
C LEU A 495 -1.36 -18.18 -13.17
N ARG A 496 -0.29 -18.96 -13.08
CA ARG A 496 -0.36 -20.42 -13.18
C ARG A 496 -1.04 -21.03 -11.96
N HIS A 497 -0.72 -20.54 -10.76
CA HIS A 497 -1.30 -21.02 -9.51
C HIS A 497 -2.82 -20.93 -9.50
N GLU A 498 -3.36 -19.75 -9.80
CA GLU A 498 -4.81 -19.52 -9.79
C GLU A 498 -5.53 -20.28 -10.92
N TYR A 499 -4.86 -20.47 -12.06
CA TYR A 499 -5.40 -21.30 -13.12
C TYR A 499 -5.48 -22.79 -12.72
N ILE A 500 -4.59 -23.28 -11.85
CA ILE A 500 -4.74 -24.64 -11.31
C ILE A 500 -5.96 -24.76 -10.41
N HIS A 501 -6.36 -23.73 -9.67
CA HIS A 501 -7.63 -23.75 -8.90
C HIS A 501 -8.84 -23.93 -9.82
N TYR A 502 -8.87 -23.24 -10.97
CA TYR A 502 -9.90 -23.46 -11.99
C TYR A 502 -9.92 -24.93 -12.49
N LEU A 503 -8.75 -25.47 -12.85
CA LEU A 503 -8.66 -26.84 -13.34
C LEU A 503 -9.00 -27.88 -12.26
N GLU A 504 -8.64 -27.62 -11.01
CA GLU A 504 -8.95 -28.46 -9.86
C GLU A 504 -10.46 -28.54 -9.63
N GLY A 505 -11.15 -27.39 -9.57
CA GLY A 505 -12.62 -27.34 -9.46
C GLY A 505 -13.32 -28.03 -10.63
N ARG A 506 -12.82 -27.85 -11.86
CA ARG A 506 -13.44 -28.42 -13.06
C ARG A 506 -13.19 -29.93 -13.24
N PHE A 507 -12.03 -30.45 -12.85
CA PHE A 507 -11.60 -31.81 -13.23
C PHE A 507 -11.30 -32.75 -12.06
N ILE A 508 -11.24 -32.25 -10.83
CA ILE A 508 -10.89 -33.02 -9.63
C ILE A 508 -11.98 -32.96 -8.57
N SER A 509 -12.44 -31.77 -8.19
CA SER A 509 -13.40 -31.58 -7.09
C SER A 509 -14.84 -31.53 -7.60
N LYS A 510 -15.64 -32.56 -7.32
CA LYS A 510 -17.07 -32.49 -7.61
C LYS A 510 -17.81 -31.68 -6.54
N GLY A 511 -18.56 -30.67 -6.99
CA GLY A 511 -19.28 -29.75 -6.12
C GLY A 511 -18.54 -28.44 -5.97
N SER A 512 -19.06 -27.56 -5.14
CA SER A 512 -18.44 -26.24 -4.92
C SER A 512 -17.20 -26.36 -4.03
N PHE A 513 -16.31 -25.37 -4.09
CA PHE A 513 -15.23 -25.21 -3.13
C PHE A 513 -15.71 -25.38 -1.66
N ARG A 514 -16.89 -24.83 -1.32
CA ARG A 514 -17.47 -24.93 0.03
C ARG A 514 -17.72 -26.37 0.47
N ASP A 515 -18.12 -27.24 -0.45
CA ASP A 515 -18.39 -28.64 -0.13
C ASP A 515 -17.09 -29.33 0.29
N SER A 516 -15.99 -29.05 -0.40
CA SER A 516 -14.66 -29.54 -0.03
C SER A 516 -14.15 -28.94 1.28
N ASP A 517 -14.23 -27.62 1.44
CA ASP A 517 -13.75 -26.87 2.61
C ASP A 517 -14.50 -27.27 3.89
N SER A 518 -15.81 -27.57 3.78
CA SER A 518 -16.64 -27.98 4.91
C SER A 518 -16.22 -29.31 5.55
N ALA A 519 -15.50 -30.17 4.82
CA ALA A 519 -14.92 -31.40 5.37
C ALA A 519 -13.69 -31.11 6.26
N GLY A 520 -13.06 -29.95 6.10
CA GLY A 520 -11.83 -29.52 6.75
C GLY A 520 -10.60 -30.33 6.33
N ARG A 521 -9.40 -29.80 6.60
CA ARG A 521 -8.11 -30.40 6.18
C ARG A 521 -7.98 -30.59 4.66
N THR A 522 -8.50 -29.65 3.89
CA THR A 522 -8.33 -29.62 2.42
C THR A 522 -7.28 -28.60 1.99
N VAL A 523 -6.93 -27.62 2.83
CA VAL A 523 -6.01 -26.52 2.48
C VAL A 523 -4.63 -27.02 2.04
N TRP A 524 -4.09 -28.06 2.69
CA TRP A 524 -2.81 -28.63 2.26
C TRP A 524 -2.86 -29.14 0.82
N PHE A 525 -3.99 -29.72 0.41
CA PHE A 525 -4.20 -30.22 -0.95
C PHE A 525 -4.52 -29.08 -1.90
N GLY A 526 -5.56 -28.28 -1.65
CA GLY A 526 -6.03 -27.23 -2.56
C GLY A 526 -4.94 -26.21 -2.91
N GLU A 527 -4.31 -25.59 -1.91
CA GLU A 527 -3.24 -24.61 -2.16
C GLU A 527 -1.94 -25.30 -2.58
N GLY A 528 -1.64 -26.47 -2.01
CA GLY A 528 -0.40 -27.18 -2.28
C GLY A 528 -0.35 -27.82 -3.67
N ILE A 529 -1.48 -28.28 -4.23
CA ILE A 529 -1.54 -28.80 -5.60
C ILE A 529 -1.42 -27.68 -6.62
N ALA A 530 -2.03 -26.52 -6.34
CA ALA A 530 -1.87 -25.32 -7.14
C ALA A 530 -0.41 -24.87 -7.21
N GLU A 531 0.30 -24.84 -6.07
CA GLU A 531 1.75 -24.58 -6.06
C GLU A 531 2.54 -25.68 -6.78
N TYR A 532 2.28 -26.96 -6.50
CA TYR A 532 3.08 -28.04 -7.06
C TYR A 532 2.94 -28.13 -8.58
N ILE A 533 1.73 -28.06 -9.13
CA ILE A 533 1.53 -28.17 -10.57
C ILE A 533 2.02 -26.90 -11.30
N SER A 534 1.87 -25.72 -10.69
CA SER A 534 2.32 -24.46 -11.31
C SER A 534 3.85 -24.30 -11.32
N LEU A 535 4.53 -24.78 -10.28
CA LEU A 535 5.99 -24.67 -10.13
C LEU A 535 6.75 -25.93 -10.57
N ARG A 536 6.04 -27.06 -10.73
CA ARG A 536 6.62 -28.39 -11.01
C ARG A 536 7.68 -28.73 -9.97
N ASP A 537 8.84 -29.23 -10.39
CA ASP A 537 9.95 -29.52 -9.49
C ASP A 537 10.81 -28.28 -9.14
N CYS A 538 10.42 -27.08 -9.57
CA CYS A 538 11.19 -25.85 -9.34
C CYS A 538 10.59 -24.98 -8.24
N ASN A 539 11.06 -25.15 -7.01
CA ASN A 539 10.70 -24.25 -5.91
C ASN A 539 11.83 -24.14 -4.88
N GLU A 540 12.83 -23.29 -5.15
CA GLU A 540 13.97 -23.11 -4.25
C GLU A 540 13.57 -22.64 -2.84
N GLY A 541 12.50 -21.83 -2.74
CA GLY A 541 11.96 -21.36 -1.45
C GLY A 541 11.46 -22.53 -0.60
N ALA A 542 10.61 -23.39 -1.17
CA ALA A 542 10.14 -24.57 -0.48
C ALA A 542 11.27 -25.56 -0.14
N ILE A 543 12.28 -25.70 -0.99
CA ILE A 543 13.46 -26.52 -0.64
C ILE A 543 14.23 -25.90 0.53
N ALA A 544 14.37 -24.59 0.59
CA ALA A 544 14.99 -23.92 1.75
C ALA A 544 14.19 -24.16 3.04
N GLU A 545 12.85 -24.11 2.99
CA GLU A 545 11.98 -24.47 4.12
C GLU A 545 12.10 -25.96 4.49
N ALA A 546 12.17 -26.85 3.51
CA ALA A 546 12.36 -28.29 3.72
C ALA A 546 13.60 -28.59 4.55
N ARG A 547 14.72 -27.89 4.28
CA ARG A 547 15.97 -28.04 5.02
C ARG A 547 15.92 -27.56 6.47
N LYS A 548 14.92 -26.75 6.86
CA LYS A 548 14.70 -26.40 8.26
C LYS A 548 14.04 -27.54 9.05
N GLY A 549 13.20 -28.34 8.38
CA GLY A 549 12.54 -29.49 9.00
C GLY A 549 11.52 -29.11 10.09
N ASP A 550 10.90 -27.93 9.99
CA ASP A 550 10.08 -27.35 11.06
C ASP A 550 8.75 -28.10 11.33
N TYR A 551 8.25 -28.88 10.36
CA TYR A 551 6.95 -29.53 10.46
C TYR A 551 6.93 -31.00 10.00
N ASP A 552 6.24 -31.84 10.78
CA ASP A 552 5.80 -33.18 10.38
C ASP A 552 4.71 -33.10 9.29
N LEU A 553 4.62 -34.09 8.39
CA LEU A 553 3.58 -34.13 7.36
C LEU A 553 2.16 -34.18 7.96
N SER A 554 1.98 -34.93 9.05
CA SER A 554 0.74 -34.95 9.84
C SER A 554 0.32 -33.57 10.35
N THR A 555 1.26 -32.65 10.54
CA THR A 555 0.99 -31.25 10.90
C THR A 555 0.51 -30.47 9.70
N ILE A 556 1.08 -30.69 8.52
CA ILE A 556 0.67 -30.02 7.28
C ILE A 556 -0.72 -30.48 6.82
N PHE A 557 -1.06 -31.76 6.96
CA PHE A 557 -2.42 -32.25 6.71
C PHE A 557 -3.49 -31.59 7.57
N LYS A 558 -3.13 -30.97 8.70
CA LYS A 558 -4.04 -30.22 9.58
C LYS A 558 -4.16 -28.74 9.21
N ASN A 559 -3.56 -28.29 8.11
CA ASN A 559 -3.63 -26.90 7.70
C ASN A 559 -5.08 -26.48 7.46
N GLU A 560 -5.41 -25.29 7.96
CA GLU A 560 -6.61 -24.52 7.67
C GLU A 560 -6.14 -23.10 7.28
N TYR A 561 -6.98 -22.28 6.66
CA TYR A 561 -6.60 -20.89 6.38
C TYR A 561 -6.28 -20.13 7.67
N GLY A 562 -5.27 -19.27 7.63
CA GLY A 562 -4.78 -18.52 8.80
C GLY A 562 -3.63 -19.17 9.58
N VAL A 563 -3.12 -20.34 9.17
CA VAL A 563 -1.92 -20.93 9.81
C VAL A 563 -0.58 -20.32 9.35
N GLY A 564 -0.63 -19.34 8.43
CA GLY A 564 0.52 -18.62 7.88
C GLY A 564 0.89 -19.05 6.45
N GLN A 565 1.35 -18.09 5.64
CA GLN A 565 1.64 -18.25 4.21
C GLN A 565 2.66 -19.36 3.93
N THR A 566 3.82 -19.37 4.61
CA THR A 566 4.85 -20.41 4.41
C THR A 566 4.29 -21.81 4.64
N ARG A 567 3.43 -21.98 5.66
CA ARG A 567 2.85 -23.29 5.99
C ARG A 567 1.79 -23.72 4.97
N ILE A 568 1.05 -22.77 4.40
CA ILE A 568 0.04 -23.03 3.36
C ILE A 568 0.72 -23.34 2.02
N TYR A 569 1.66 -22.51 1.57
CA TYR A 569 2.20 -22.54 0.21
C TYR A 569 3.46 -23.39 0.07
N ASP A 570 4.53 -23.07 0.81
CA ASP A 570 5.81 -23.80 0.69
C ASP A 570 5.69 -25.23 1.23
N TRP A 571 5.09 -25.39 2.41
CA TRP A 571 4.86 -26.71 2.98
C TRP A 571 3.69 -27.45 2.30
N GLY A 572 2.70 -26.73 1.76
CA GLY A 572 1.67 -27.31 0.89
C GLY A 572 2.28 -27.92 -0.37
N TYR A 573 3.16 -27.18 -1.05
CA TYR A 573 3.95 -27.67 -2.19
C TYR A 573 4.71 -28.96 -1.84
N LEU A 574 5.50 -28.94 -0.75
CA LEU A 574 6.30 -30.10 -0.31
C LEU A 574 5.42 -31.32 -0.02
N SER A 575 4.29 -31.11 0.67
CA SER A 575 3.37 -32.20 1.01
C SER A 575 2.74 -32.84 -0.23
N ASN A 576 2.31 -32.06 -1.22
CA ASN A 576 1.72 -32.60 -2.45
C ASN A 576 2.76 -33.30 -3.31
N ARG A 577 3.95 -32.71 -3.45
CA ARG A 577 5.05 -33.32 -4.20
C ARG A 577 5.48 -34.65 -3.56
N TYR A 578 5.66 -34.69 -2.23
CA TYR A 578 5.95 -35.93 -1.51
C TYR A 578 4.85 -36.98 -1.74
N MET A 579 3.58 -36.60 -1.54
CA MET A 579 2.48 -37.55 -1.70
C MET A 579 2.41 -38.09 -3.13
N PHE A 580 2.70 -37.26 -4.13
CA PHE A 580 2.75 -37.68 -5.52
C PHE A 580 3.93 -38.61 -5.83
N GLU A 581 5.14 -38.28 -5.38
CA GLU A 581 6.37 -39.03 -5.66
C GLU A 581 6.49 -40.34 -4.87
N ARG A 582 6.07 -40.33 -3.60
CA ARG A 582 6.33 -41.41 -2.62
C ARG A 582 5.08 -42.21 -2.27
N GLU A 583 3.92 -41.56 -2.26
CA GLU A 583 2.64 -42.12 -1.80
C GLU A 583 1.57 -42.10 -2.90
N ASN A 584 1.99 -42.31 -4.16
CA ASN A 584 1.19 -42.10 -5.36
C ASN A 584 -0.20 -42.79 -5.31
N ALA A 585 -0.26 -44.03 -4.83
CA ALA A 585 -1.52 -44.76 -4.70
C ALA A 585 -2.49 -44.12 -3.68
N ASN A 586 -1.97 -43.60 -2.56
CA ASN A 586 -2.76 -42.87 -1.56
C ASN A 586 -3.23 -41.53 -2.14
N PHE A 587 -2.37 -40.83 -2.88
CA PHE A 587 -2.69 -39.57 -3.55
C PHE A 587 -3.84 -39.72 -4.55
N PHE A 588 -3.77 -40.70 -5.47
CA PHE A 588 -4.84 -40.94 -6.43
C PHE A 588 -6.12 -41.52 -5.81
N SER A 589 -6.02 -42.26 -4.70
CA SER A 589 -7.20 -42.71 -3.94
C SER A 589 -7.97 -41.53 -3.36
N MET A 590 -7.25 -40.52 -2.84
CA MET A 590 -7.84 -39.26 -2.43
C MET A 590 -8.52 -38.54 -3.59
N LEU A 591 -7.83 -38.34 -4.73
CA LEU A 591 -8.42 -37.65 -5.89
C LEU A 591 -9.71 -38.32 -6.37
N ASN A 592 -9.80 -39.66 -6.30
CA ASN A 592 -11.02 -40.38 -6.67
C ASN A 592 -12.21 -40.07 -5.75
N LEU A 593 -11.97 -39.81 -4.46
CA LEU A 593 -13.02 -39.36 -3.54
C LEU A 593 -13.47 -37.93 -3.84
N PHE A 594 -12.53 -37.04 -4.15
CA PHE A 594 -12.83 -35.66 -4.59
C PHE A 594 -13.69 -35.65 -5.86
N LYS A 595 -13.35 -36.47 -6.87
CA LYS A 595 -14.13 -36.60 -8.12
C LYS A 595 -15.57 -37.09 -7.90
N GLN A 596 -15.82 -37.78 -6.79
CA GLN A 596 -17.14 -38.27 -6.42
C GLN A 596 -17.91 -37.30 -5.50
N GLY A 597 -17.25 -36.25 -5.01
CA GLY A 597 -17.79 -35.34 -3.99
C GLY A 597 -17.80 -35.95 -2.58
N ASN A 598 -17.04 -37.03 -2.36
CA ASN A 598 -17.00 -37.78 -1.10
C ASN A 598 -15.95 -37.19 -0.13
N PHE A 599 -16.02 -35.88 0.11
CA PHE A 599 -15.04 -35.15 0.94
C PHE A 599 -15.02 -35.63 2.40
N GLN A 600 -16.16 -36.04 2.94
CA GLN A 600 -16.23 -36.59 4.30
C GLN A 600 -15.51 -37.94 4.43
N ASP A 601 -15.58 -38.78 3.41
CA ASP A 601 -14.86 -40.06 3.38
C ASP A 601 -13.36 -39.83 3.18
N TYR A 602 -12.97 -38.87 2.34
CA TYR A 602 -11.58 -38.41 2.26
C TYR A 602 -11.06 -38.04 3.65
N ARG A 603 -11.84 -37.21 4.38
CA ARG A 603 -11.44 -36.75 5.69
C ARG A 603 -11.30 -37.89 6.69
N THR A 604 -12.36 -38.68 6.85
CA THR A 604 -12.47 -39.65 7.94
C THR A 604 -11.73 -40.94 7.67
N GLN A 605 -11.70 -41.42 6.43
CA GLN A 605 -11.12 -42.73 6.09
C GLN A 605 -9.63 -42.63 5.73
N LEU A 606 -9.20 -41.49 5.18
CA LEU A 606 -7.80 -41.28 4.77
C LEU A 606 -7.06 -40.34 5.72
N VAL A 607 -7.38 -39.05 5.70
CA VAL A 607 -6.53 -38.02 6.32
C VAL A 607 -6.50 -38.11 7.84
N ASP A 608 -7.64 -38.34 8.50
CA ASP A 608 -7.65 -38.54 9.95
C ASP A 608 -6.85 -39.78 10.36
N SER A 609 -6.89 -40.85 9.56
CA SER A 609 -6.08 -42.03 9.78
C SER A 609 -4.59 -41.73 9.62
N TRP A 610 -4.19 -41.04 8.55
CA TRP A 610 -2.80 -40.66 8.30
C TRP A 610 -2.24 -39.76 9.40
N VAL A 611 -3.03 -38.79 9.87
CA VAL A 611 -2.66 -37.87 10.96
C VAL A 611 -2.54 -38.61 12.29
N ASN A 612 -3.53 -39.42 12.66
CA ASN A 612 -3.54 -40.13 13.94
C ASN A 612 -2.42 -41.17 14.06
N ASN A 613 -2.11 -41.85 12.95
CA ASN A 613 -1.08 -42.87 12.90
C ASN A 613 0.31 -42.33 12.53
N LYS A 614 0.42 -41.03 12.21
CA LYS A 614 1.64 -40.40 11.69
C LYS A 614 2.24 -41.18 10.52
N SER A 615 1.38 -41.67 9.62
CA SER A 615 1.72 -42.71 8.64
C SER A 615 2.93 -42.40 7.77
N PHE A 616 3.21 -41.11 7.55
CA PHE A 616 4.23 -40.66 6.61
C PHE A 616 5.32 -39.78 7.25
N ASP A 617 5.21 -39.42 8.53
CA ASP A 617 6.07 -38.38 9.14
C ASP A 617 7.56 -38.73 9.05
N SER A 618 7.89 -40.01 9.30
CA SER A 618 9.29 -40.50 9.25
C SER A 618 9.88 -40.48 7.84
N ASP A 619 9.15 -40.98 6.82
CA ASP A 619 9.66 -41.00 5.44
C ASP A 619 9.67 -39.58 4.84
N PHE A 620 8.67 -38.76 5.16
CA PHE A 620 8.65 -37.34 4.77
C PHE A 620 9.87 -36.60 5.32
N SER A 621 10.17 -36.72 6.61
CA SER A 621 11.35 -36.09 7.23
C SER A 621 12.66 -36.52 6.54
N ASN A 622 12.79 -37.79 6.15
CA ASN A 622 13.94 -38.26 5.38
C ASN A 622 13.97 -37.66 3.96
N TRP A 623 12.83 -37.66 3.26
CA TRP A 623 12.72 -37.11 1.91
C TRP A 623 13.03 -35.61 1.86
N LEU A 624 12.64 -34.83 2.89
CA LEU A 624 12.98 -33.42 3.02
C LEU A 624 14.48 -33.14 3.02
N THR A 625 15.33 -34.12 3.36
CA THR A 625 16.79 -33.96 3.30
C THR A 625 17.37 -34.15 1.89
N THR A 626 16.61 -34.77 1.00
CA THR A 626 17.06 -35.20 -0.33
C THR A 626 16.34 -34.53 -1.50
N VAL A 627 15.14 -33.97 -1.27
CA VAL A 627 14.36 -33.31 -2.33
C VAL A 627 15.12 -32.10 -2.85
N GLU A 628 15.22 -31.96 -4.17
CA GLU A 628 15.93 -30.87 -4.82
C GLU A 628 15.01 -30.06 -5.74
N SER A 629 15.37 -28.79 -5.92
CA SER A 629 14.74 -27.91 -6.91
C SER A 629 15.38 -28.19 -8.27
N THR A 630 14.58 -28.59 -9.26
CA THR A 630 15.08 -28.94 -10.60
C THR A 630 14.17 -28.42 -11.68
N GLY A 631 14.67 -28.32 -12.92
CA GLY A 631 13.84 -27.93 -14.06
C GLY A 631 13.30 -26.50 -13.98
N CYS A 632 14.06 -25.57 -13.38
CA CYS A 632 13.65 -24.18 -13.09
C CYS A 632 13.40 -23.26 -14.28
N THR A 633 13.21 -23.83 -15.45
CA THR A 633 12.73 -23.12 -16.63
C THR A 633 11.29 -23.56 -16.89
N VAL A 634 10.36 -22.95 -16.15
CA VAL A 634 8.92 -23.19 -16.35
C VAL A 634 8.44 -22.53 -17.65
N ASP A 635 8.90 -21.30 -17.93
CA ASP A 635 8.65 -20.56 -19.18
C ASP A 635 9.93 -19.83 -19.64
N ASN A 636 10.44 -20.13 -20.84
CA ASN A 636 11.61 -19.46 -21.43
C ASN A 636 11.28 -18.50 -22.59
N THR A 637 9.99 -18.36 -22.94
CA THR A 637 9.52 -17.56 -24.08
C THR A 637 8.77 -16.30 -23.67
N ARG A 638 8.92 -15.87 -22.41
CA ARG A 638 8.26 -14.68 -21.87
C ARG A 638 8.57 -13.47 -22.77
N PRO A 639 7.54 -12.79 -23.32
CA PRO A 639 7.78 -11.60 -24.11
C PRO A 639 8.36 -10.49 -23.22
N PRO A 640 9.04 -9.50 -23.80
CA PRO A 640 9.37 -8.30 -23.05
C PRO A 640 8.08 -7.65 -22.57
N SER A 641 8.06 -7.23 -21.31
CA SER A 641 7.06 -6.27 -20.86
C SER A 641 7.45 -4.92 -21.46
N PRO A 642 6.52 -4.15 -22.06
CA PRO A 642 6.77 -2.76 -22.34
C PRO A 642 7.28 -2.11 -21.05
N VAL A 643 8.40 -1.38 -21.15
CA VAL A 643 8.82 -0.55 -20.03
C VAL A 643 7.78 0.57 -19.94
N GLU A 644 6.77 0.37 -19.10
CA GLU A 644 5.83 1.44 -18.83
C GLU A 644 6.58 2.58 -18.16
N PRO A 645 6.49 3.81 -18.70
CA PRO A 645 6.99 4.98 -18.02
C PRO A 645 6.37 5.03 -16.63
N ILE A 646 7.20 4.99 -15.59
CA ILE A 646 6.73 5.31 -14.25
C ILE A 646 6.46 6.81 -14.23
N ASN A 647 5.26 7.19 -13.78
CA ASN A 647 5.02 8.57 -13.40
C ASN A 647 5.90 8.87 -12.17
N ILE A 648 6.87 9.77 -12.33
CA ILE A 648 7.81 10.09 -11.26
C ILE A 648 7.10 10.58 -9.99
N ASP A 649 5.92 11.21 -10.12
CA ASP A 649 5.11 11.69 -9.00
C ASP A 649 4.56 10.55 -8.13
N ASP A 650 4.41 9.35 -8.68
CA ASP A 650 3.99 8.18 -7.90
C ASP A 650 5.11 7.63 -7.00
N ILE A 651 6.38 7.98 -7.26
CA ILE A 651 7.56 7.37 -6.63
C ILE A 651 8.52 8.37 -5.98
N GLN A 652 8.23 9.67 -5.97
CA GLN A 652 9.05 10.69 -5.33
C GLN A 652 8.23 11.62 -4.43
N GLY A 653 8.89 12.16 -3.41
CA GLY A 653 8.40 13.33 -2.66
C GLY A 653 8.45 14.61 -3.50
N ASN A 654 7.76 15.65 -3.04
CA ASN A 654 7.59 16.91 -3.79
C ASN A 654 8.60 18.00 -3.40
N GLU A 655 9.61 17.69 -2.58
CA GLU A 655 10.53 18.70 -2.07
C GLU A 655 11.46 19.23 -3.17
N GLN A 656 11.75 20.52 -3.09
CA GLN A 656 12.55 21.25 -4.08
C GLN A 656 13.90 21.66 -3.50
N PRO A 657 14.92 21.90 -4.35
CA PRO A 657 16.19 22.46 -3.91
C PRO A 657 15.99 23.74 -3.11
N GLY A 658 16.55 23.79 -1.90
CA GLY A 658 16.41 24.93 -0.98
C GLY A 658 15.72 24.62 0.34
N ILE A 659 15.07 23.45 0.49
CA ILE A 659 14.64 22.96 1.80
C ILE A 659 15.86 22.78 2.72
N ASN A 660 15.72 23.14 4.00
CA ASN A 660 16.75 22.93 5.02
C ASN A 660 16.30 21.84 6.00
N ALA A 661 16.61 20.59 5.66
CA ALA A 661 16.21 19.41 6.42
C ALA A 661 16.73 19.42 7.87
N CYS A 662 17.93 19.98 8.10
CA CYS A 662 18.52 20.06 9.43
C CYS A 662 17.75 21.00 10.36
N THR A 663 17.29 22.15 9.84
CA THR A 663 16.46 23.08 10.63
C THR A 663 15.05 22.56 10.89
N LEU A 664 14.57 21.63 10.06
CA LEU A 664 13.31 20.91 10.27
C LEU A 664 13.43 19.81 11.35
N GLY A 665 14.60 19.64 11.98
CA GLY A 665 14.81 18.66 13.05
C GLY A 665 14.86 17.21 12.56
N ARG A 666 15.09 16.98 11.26
CA ARG A 666 15.24 15.62 10.72
C ARG A 666 16.52 14.98 11.29
N PRO A 667 16.49 13.70 11.69
CA PRO A 667 17.68 13.03 12.20
C PRO A 667 18.78 13.02 11.13
N PRO A 668 20.06 13.11 11.52
CA PRO A 668 21.17 12.98 10.59
C PRO A 668 21.16 11.60 9.92
N GLU A 669 21.28 11.57 8.59
CA GLU A 669 21.32 10.36 7.78
C GLU A 669 22.68 10.17 7.10
N GLU A 670 23.10 8.91 6.97
CA GLU A 670 24.43 8.56 6.44
C GLU A 670 24.42 7.52 5.30
N HIS A 671 23.27 6.88 5.03
CA HIS A 671 23.24 5.67 4.19
C HIS A 671 22.28 5.75 2.99
N GLU A 672 21.00 6.05 3.21
CA GLU A 672 19.98 5.99 2.15
C GLU A 672 19.36 7.34 1.86
N ILE A 673 19.08 7.60 0.58
CA ILE A 673 18.46 8.84 0.12
C ILE A 673 17.10 8.52 -0.49
N PRO A 674 15.99 8.97 0.12
CA PRO A 674 14.67 8.87 -0.49
C PRO A 674 14.53 9.83 -1.69
N ALA A 675 13.76 9.42 -2.70
CA ALA A 675 13.46 10.27 -3.84
C ALA A 675 12.56 11.45 -3.46
N GLY A 676 12.98 12.66 -3.81
CA GLY A 676 12.19 13.88 -3.63
C GLY A 676 12.00 14.31 -2.17
N LYS A 677 12.84 13.83 -1.25
CA LYS A 677 12.83 14.21 0.17
C LYS A 677 14.23 14.52 0.66
N ALA A 678 14.41 15.72 1.19
CA ALA A 678 15.67 16.24 1.68
C ALA A 678 16.07 15.60 3.02
N ILE A 679 17.35 15.29 3.19
CA ILE A 679 17.89 14.70 4.41
C ILE A 679 18.92 15.65 5.04
N CYS A 680 18.99 15.64 6.38
CA CYS A 680 20.08 16.29 7.08
C CYS A 680 21.29 15.35 7.08
N LEU A 681 22.44 15.82 6.62
CA LEU A 681 23.66 15.01 6.65
C LEU A 681 24.32 15.08 8.03
N ALA A 682 24.95 13.98 8.43
CA ALA A 682 25.80 13.95 9.62
C ALA A 682 26.98 14.93 9.50
N ASP A 683 27.29 15.61 10.59
CA ASP A 683 28.43 16.51 10.69
C ASP A 683 29.73 15.74 10.39
N THR A 684 30.57 16.26 9.51
CA THR A 684 31.71 15.52 8.97
C THR A 684 32.99 16.34 9.05
N ASN A 685 34.00 15.78 9.73
CA ASN A 685 35.34 16.38 9.88
C ASN A 685 36.15 16.34 8.58
N ASN A 686 37.18 17.19 8.49
CA ASN A 686 38.15 17.24 7.37
C ASN A 686 38.63 15.84 6.94
N ASN A 687 38.66 15.58 5.63
CA ASN A 687 39.12 14.32 5.01
C ASN A 687 38.28 13.07 5.35
N ARG A 688 37.05 13.24 5.83
CA ARG A 688 36.07 12.16 5.92
C ARG A 688 34.99 12.33 4.85
N ASN A 689 34.38 11.21 4.47
CA ASN A 689 33.34 11.20 3.45
C ASN A 689 32.15 10.39 3.93
N LEU A 690 30.95 10.84 3.60
CA LEU A 690 29.71 10.07 3.73
C LEU A 690 29.49 9.24 2.46
N GLN A 691 28.95 8.04 2.61
CA GLN A 691 28.72 7.09 1.52
C GLN A 691 27.24 6.73 1.47
N LEU A 692 26.50 7.44 0.64
CA LEU A 692 25.06 7.30 0.50
C LEU A 692 24.69 6.55 -0.78
N ALA A 693 23.47 6.04 -0.83
CA ALA A 693 22.92 5.37 -2.00
C ALA A 693 21.48 5.83 -2.28
N PHE A 694 21.20 6.01 -3.56
CA PHE A 694 19.87 6.32 -4.11
C PHE A 694 19.45 5.17 -5.02
N ASN A 695 18.28 4.57 -4.80
CA ASN A 695 17.80 3.47 -5.65
C ASN A 695 16.85 3.99 -6.74
N ALA A 696 17.37 4.14 -7.96
CA ALA A 696 16.56 4.55 -9.10
C ALA A 696 15.63 3.41 -9.56
N LYS A 697 14.33 3.68 -9.67
CA LYS A 697 13.36 2.66 -10.07
C LYS A 697 13.52 2.27 -11.55
N GLN A 698 13.23 1.02 -11.90
CA GLN A 698 13.05 0.63 -13.29
C GLN A 698 11.83 1.34 -13.88
N GLY A 699 11.79 1.60 -15.19
CA GLY A 699 10.65 2.30 -15.82
C GLY A 699 10.78 3.82 -15.89
N LEU A 700 11.87 4.40 -15.38
CA LEU A 700 12.18 5.81 -15.61
C LEU A 700 12.55 6.02 -17.09
N VAL A 701 11.70 6.75 -17.82
CA VAL A 701 11.89 7.06 -19.24
C VAL A 701 12.14 8.54 -19.38
N ASN A 702 13.30 8.92 -19.94
CA ASN A 702 13.70 10.30 -20.12
C ASN A 702 13.68 11.10 -18.80
N VAL A 703 14.26 10.56 -17.73
CA VAL A 703 14.29 11.21 -16.41
C VAL A 703 15.72 11.58 -16.04
N THR A 704 15.91 12.79 -15.53
CA THR A 704 17.17 13.24 -14.91
C THR A 704 17.08 13.06 -13.40
N LEU A 705 18.13 12.53 -12.78
CA LEU A 705 18.29 12.57 -11.33
C LEU A 705 19.07 13.84 -10.95
N GLU A 706 18.43 14.78 -10.26
CA GLU A 706 19.06 15.96 -9.68
C GLU A 706 19.47 15.67 -8.24
N ILE A 707 20.76 15.84 -7.93
CA ILE A 707 21.34 15.69 -6.60
C ILE A 707 21.90 17.05 -6.18
N THR A 708 21.45 17.57 -5.05
CA THR A 708 21.87 18.88 -4.55
C THR A 708 22.37 18.82 -3.12
N LEU A 709 23.38 19.63 -2.82
CA LEU A 709 23.71 20.03 -1.45
C LEU A 709 23.33 21.50 -1.26
N ARG A 710 22.72 21.82 -0.12
CA ARG A 710 22.38 23.19 0.27
C ARG A 710 22.60 23.39 1.76
N HIS A 711 22.70 24.66 2.16
CA HIS A 711 22.78 25.10 3.56
C HIS A 711 24.03 24.65 4.32
N GLY A 712 24.05 24.93 5.62
CA GLY A 712 25.14 24.57 6.52
C GLY A 712 26.36 25.48 6.41
N SER A 713 27.42 25.05 7.08
CA SER A 713 28.75 25.66 7.02
C SER A 713 29.76 24.64 6.49
N GLY A 714 30.92 25.11 6.03
CA GLY A 714 31.98 24.25 5.50
C GLY A 714 32.04 24.18 3.97
N ASN A 715 32.70 23.12 3.49
CA ASN A 715 32.85 22.82 2.06
C ASN A 715 32.72 21.30 1.82
N ALA A 716 31.53 20.90 1.42
CA ALA A 716 31.16 19.54 1.06
C ALA A 716 31.04 19.38 -0.45
N ASP A 717 31.80 18.44 -1.03
CA ASP A 717 31.76 18.12 -2.45
C ASP A 717 30.84 16.93 -2.73
N LEU A 718 30.18 16.93 -3.89
CA LEU A 718 29.38 15.81 -4.39
C LEU A 718 30.15 15.00 -5.43
N VAL A 719 30.16 13.67 -5.26
CA VAL A 719 30.64 12.72 -6.26
C VAL A 719 29.62 11.62 -6.45
N HIS A 720 29.28 11.29 -7.69
CA HIS A 720 28.25 10.31 -8.04
C HIS A 720 28.80 9.22 -8.97
N ARG A 721 28.31 7.98 -8.80
CA ARG A 721 28.54 6.86 -9.73
C ARG A 721 27.42 5.83 -9.70
N TRP A 722 27.00 5.35 -10.87
CA TRP A 722 26.01 4.28 -11.01
C TRP A 722 26.63 2.89 -10.79
N ASP A 723 25.89 2.02 -10.11
CA ASP A 723 26.17 0.59 -9.84
C ASP A 723 27.42 0.29 -9.00
N LYS A 724 28.27 1.28 -8.71
CA LYS A 724 29.46 1.16 -7.85
C LYS A 724 29.69 2.40 -7.04
N ARG A 725 30.28 2.25 -5.84
CA ARG A 725 30.69 3.39 -5.01
C ARG A 725 31.74 4.25 -5.73
N PRO A 726 31.56 5.59 -5.77
CA PRO A 726 32.56 6.49 -6.33
C PRO A 726 33.84 6.54 -5.50
N ARG A 727 34.97 6.81 -6.16
CA ARG A 727 36.30 7.04 -5.58
C ARG A 727 36.90 8.32 -6.15
N SER A 728 37.97 8.82 -5.53
CA SER A 728 38.63 10.08 -5.92
C SER A 728 39.04 10.18 -7.40
N ASN A 729 39.23 9.04 -8.07
CA ASN A 729 39.57 8.96 -9.50
C ASN A 729 38.61 8.07 -10.31
N GLU A 730 37.51 7.60 -9.72
CA GLU A 730 36.52 6.75 -10.38
C GLU A 730 35.11 7.22 -10.04
N TYR A 731 34.55 8.07 -10.89
CA TYR A 731 33.21 8.64 -10.75
C TYR A 731 32.59 8.90 -12.11
N ASP A 732 31.26 9.04 -12.15
CA ASP A 732 30.53 9.43 -13.35
C ASP A 732 30.30 10.94 -13.37
N ASN A 733 29.92 11.54 -12.23
CA ASN A 733 29.68 12.98 -12.09
C ASN A 733 30.30 13.54 -10.80
N VAL A 734 30.67 14.82 -10.82
CA VAL A 734 31.26 15.53 -9.68
C VAL A 734 30.82 17.00 -9.66
N SER A 735 30.62 17.56 -8.47
CA SER A 735 30.44 18.99 -8.22
C SER A 735 31.29 19.35 -6.98
N ASN A 736 32.20 20.31 -7.14
CA ASN A 736 33.26 20.63 -6.18
C ASN A 736 33.50 22.14 -6.04
N GLY A 737 32.41 22.89 -5.84
CA GLY A 737 32.44 24.31 -5.57
C GLY A 737 33.14 24.67 -4.24
N PRO A 738 33.19 25.97 -3.91
CA PRO A 738 33.89 26.45 -2.72
C PRO A 738 33.06 26.35 -1.42
N THR A 739 31.82 25.85 -1.49
CA THR A 739 30.87 25.80 -0.37
C THR A 739 29.99 24.56 -0.47
N ASN A 740 29.10 24.32 0.49
CA ASN A 740 28.12 23.23 0.42
C ASN A 740 27.00 23.43 -0.65
N ASN A 741 27.19 24.29 -1.66
CA ASN A 741 26.18 24.60 -2.67
C ASN A 741 26.50 23.86 -3.97
N GLU A 742 26.25 22.57 -3.98
CA GLU A 742 26.62 21.66 -5.07
C GLU A 742 25.39 21.15 -5.83
N THR A 743 25.51 20.91 -7.14
CA THR A 743 24.45 20.30 -7.95
C THR A 743 25.06 19.35 -8.98
N ILE A 744 24.55 18.11 -9.01
CA ILE A 744 24.80 17.13 -10.06
C ILE A 744 23.47 16.83 -10.76
N LEU A 745 23.49 16.82 -12.10
CA LEU A 745 22.41 16.32 -12.94
C LEU A 745 22.87 15.03 -13.62
N VAL A 746 22.19 13.93 -13.33
CA VAL A 746 22.43 12.63 -13.98
C VAL A 746 21.34 12.44 -15.03
N GLU A 747 21.62 12.88 -16.25
CA GLU A 747 20.68 12.73 -17.37
C GLU A 747 20.43 11.25 -17.68
N ASN A 748 19.17 10.91 -18.01
CA ASN A 748 18.75 9.54 -18.30
C ASN A 748 19.20 8.56 -17.23
N VAL A 749 18.83 8.84 -15.98
CA VAL A 749 19.24 8.07 -14.82
C VAL A 749 18.97 6.58 -15.04
N LYS A 750 20.00 5.77 -14.81
CA LYS A 750 19.88 4.32 -14.96
C LYS A 750 19.23 3.72 -13.72
N PRO A 751 18.34 2.73 -13.88
CA PRO A 751 17.74 2.04 -12.74
C PRO A 751 18.80 1.30 -11.93
N GLY A 752 18.48 1.06 -10.65
CA GLY A 752 19.39 0.48 -9.68
C GLY A 752 20.11 1.52 -8.82
N TRP A 753 21.18 1.08 -8.16
CA TRP A 753 21.88 1.91 -7.17
C TRP A 753 22.72 3.00 -7.82
N ASN A 754 22.44 4.24 -7.45
CA ASN A 754 23.22 5.44 -7.75
C ASN A 754 23.93 5.83 -6.45
N TYR A 755 25.24 5.59 -6.37
CA TYR A 755 26.04 5.81 -5.18
C TYR A 755 26.58 7.24 -5.16
N ILE A 756 26.47 7.88 -3.99
CA ILE A 756 26.83 9.27 -3.78
C ILE A 756 27.85 9.34 -2.64
N ASN A 757 28.98 9.96 -2.91
CA ASN A 757 29.97 10.31 -1.90
C ASN A 757 29.90 11.81 -1.65
N VAL A 758 29.77 12.18 -0.37
CA VAL A 758 29.87 13.57 0.07
C VAL A 758 31.21 13.73 0.79
N GLY A 759 32.16 14.45 0.18
CA GLY A 759 33.51 14.61 0.69
C GLY A 759 33.71 15.92 1.44
N ALA A 760 34.27 15.89 2.66
CA ALA A 760 34.61 17.09 3.41
C ALA A 760 35.99 17.65 2.99
N ASN A 761 36.00 18.63 2.09
CA ASN A 761 37.19 19.43 1.79
C ASN A 761 37.55 20.35 2.96
N SER A 762 36.53 20.86 3.64
CA SER A 762 36.62 21.34 5.01
C SER A 762 35.47 20.76 5.83
N GLU A 763 35.61 20.77 7.15
CA GLU A 763 34.56 20.34 8.08
C GLU A 763 33.25 21.03 7.73
N PHE A 764 32.20 20.24 7.59
CA PHE A 764 30.87 20.73 7.30
C PHE A 764 29.86 20.26 8.35
N SER A 765 28.88 21.12 8.60
CA SER A 765 27.79 20.87 9.54
C SER A 765 26.50 21.52 9.06
N GLY A 766 25.36 20.87 9.37
CA GLY A 766 24.02 21.37 9.01
C GLY A 766 23.75 21.36 7.50
N THR A 767 24.43 20.50 6.74
CA THR A 767 24.28 20.39 5.28
C THR A 767 23.07 19.55 4.93
N THR A 768 22.26 20.01 3.98
CA THR A 768 21.10 19.28 3.48
C THR A 768 21.41 18.66 2.12
N LEU A 769 21.09 17.38 1.94
CA LEU A 769 21.13 16.70 0.64
C LEU A 769 19.70 16.46 0.15
N LEU A 770 19.43 16.73 -1.12
CA LEU A 770 18.20 16.32 -1.81
C LEU A 770 18.54 15.63 -3.12
N ALA A 771 17.99 14.43 -3.33
CA ALA A 771 18.00 13.76 -4.62
C ALA A 771 16.56 13.61 -5.14
N ARG A 772 16.28 14.06 -6.35
CA ARG A 772 14.92 14.01 -6.93
C ARG A 772 14.93 13.71 -8.42
N TYR A 773 13.82 13.21 -8.93
CA TYR A 773 13.63 13.03 -10.35
C TYR A 773 13.11 14.32 -11.00
N ILE A 774 13.64 14.62 -12.17
CA ILE A 774 13.13 15.62 -13.09
C ILE A 774 12.72 14.85 -14.33
N GLN A 775 11.43 14.88 -14.67
CA GLN A 775 10.98 14.36 -15.95
C GLN A 775 11.59 15.28 -17.02
N ASN A 776 12.49 14.75 -17.84
CA ASN A 776 12.85 15.43 -19.07
C ASN A 776 11.70 15.10 -20.02
N ASP A 777 11.11 16.11 -20.65
CA ASP A 777 9.85 15.93 -21.36
C ASP A 777 9.91 14.77 -22.37
N VAL A 778 9.09 13.73 -22.14
CA VAL A 778 8.34 13.17 -23.27
C VAL A 778 7.45 14.34 -23.68
N THR A 779 7.68 14.91 -24.86
CA THR A 779 7.01 16.12 -25.34
C THR A 779 5.49 16.08 -25.15
N VAL A 780 5.02 16.53 -23.99
CA VAL A 780 3.80 17.33 -23.87
C VAL A 780 4.35 18.74 -24.02
N ASP A 781 4.10 19.30 -25.20
CA ASP A 781 4.72 20.54 -25.67
C ASP A 781 4.60 21.64 -24.58
N ASP A 782 5.72 22.03 -23.97
CA ASP A 782 5.86 23.08 -22.92
C ASP A 782 5.36 24.46 -23.40
N ASN A 783 4.88 24.52 -24.62
CA ASN A 783 4.25 25.67 -25.21
C ASN A 783 2.72 25.57 -25.25
N VAL A 784 2.07 24.51 -24.79
CA VAL A 784 0.59 24.43 -24.79
C VAL A 784 0.01 25.03 -23.51
N LEU A 785 -1.00 25.89 -23.67
CA LEU A 785 -1.81 26.48 -22.59
C LEU A 785 -3.10 25.69 -22.41
N GLU A 786 -3.49 25.49 -21.15
CA GLU A 786 -4.77 24.94 -20.76
C GLU A 786 -5.77 26.03 -20.35
N ASN A 787 -7.06 25.76 -20.50
CA ASN A 787 -8.10 26.75 -20.22
C ASN A 787 -8.15 27.14 -18.74
N GLY A 788 -7.85 28.40 -18.44
CA GLY A 788 -7.90 28.96 -17.09
C GLY A 788 -6.70 28.62 -16.20
N VAL A 789 -5.69 27.93 -16.74
CA VAL A 789 -4.47 27.57 -16.01
C VAL A 789 -3.37 28.57 -16.34
N ALA A 790 -2.81 29.21 -15.32
CA ALA A 790 -1.68 30.11 -15.48
C ALA A 790 -0.36 29.34 -15.59
N LYS A 791 0.50 29.78 -16.51
CA LYS A 791 1.84 29.24 -16.74
C LYS A 791 2.89 30.30 -16.41
N LEU A 792 3.86 29.96 -15.58
CA LEU A 792 5.01 30.84 -15.32
C LEU A 792 5.97 30.78 -16.51
N VAL A 793 6.30 31.94 -17.05
CA VAL A 793 7.13 32.08 -18.24
C VAL A 793 8.22 33.13 -18.02
N SER A 794 9.40 32.85 -18.55
CA SER A 794 10.58 33.70 -18.46
C SER A 794 11.23 33.78 -19.84
N GLY A 795 11.91 34.89 -20.13
CA GLY A 795 12.53 35.09 -21.43
C GLY A 795 13.63 36.14 -21.40
N VAL A 796 14.44 36.14 -22.45
CA VAL A 796 15.54 37.09 -22.62
C VAL A 796 15.15 38.21 -23.58
N THR A 797 15.89 39.31 -23.51
CA THR A 797 15.74 40.47 -24.39
C THR A 797 15.80 40.04 -25.86
N ARG A 798 14.78 40.41 -26.63
CA ARG A 798 14.52 40.04 -28.03
C ARG A 798 14.28 38.55 -28.29
N GLY A 799 14.19 37.72 -27.25
CA GLY A 799 13.77 36.32 -27.37
C GLY A 799 12.30 36.21 -27.72
N GLU A 800 11.96 35.25 -28.58
CA GLU A 800 10.59 34.92 -28.98
C GLU A 800 10.29 33.49 -28.52
N THR A 801 9.16 33.32 -27.82
CA THR A 801 8.63 32.01 -27.44
C THR A 801 7.18 31.93 -27.87
N ILE A 802 6.79 30.84 -28.51
CA ILE A 802 5.44 30.64 -29.04
C ILE A 802 4.73 29.62 -28.18
N TYR A 803 3.55 29.98 -27.70
CA TYR A 803 2.61 29.10 -27.01
C TYR A 803 1.42 28.78 -27.90
N THR A 804 0.69 27.71 -27.63
CA THR A 804 -0.52 27.31 -28.35
C THR A 804 -1.68 27.02 -27.40
N MET A 805 -2.91 27.22 -27.84
CA MET A 805 -4.11 26.84 -27.08
C MET A 805 -5.18 26.35 -28.05
N THR A 806 -5.70 25.14 -27.83
CA THR A 806 -6.84 24.62 -28.60
C THR A 806 -8.14 25.13 -27.99
N VAL A 807 -8.94 25.82 -28.79
CA VAL A 807 -10.25 26.36 -28.37
C VAL A 807 -11.36 25.53 -29.04
N PRO A 808 -12.31 24.96 -28.27
CA PRO A 808 -13.39 24.13 -28.81
C PRO A 808 -14.45 24.98 -29.53
N ALA A 809 -15.28 24.31 -30.34
CA ALA A 809 -16.43 24.95 -30.96
C ALA A 809 -17.46 25.37 -29.90
N GLY A 810 -17.99 26.60 -30.01
CA GLY A 810 -18.98 27.16 -29.08
C GLY A 810 -18.39 28.04 -27.96
N ALA A 811 -17.08 28.02 -27.77
CA ALA A 811 -16.42 28.82 -26.74
C ALA A 811 -16.68 30.33 -26.89
N SER A 812 -16.83 31.03 -25.77
CA SER A 812 -17.01 32.48 -25.69
C SER A 812 -16.05 33.12 -24.69
N ASN A 813 -15.93 34.45 -24.69
CA ASN A 813 -15.05 35.20 -23.77
C ASN A 813 -13.56 34.80 -23.80
N LEU A 814 -13.03 34.42 -24.97
CA LEU A 814 -11.63 34.01 -25.11
C LEU A 814 -10.68 35.19 -24.80
N SER A 815 -9.75 35.01 -23.87
CA SER A 815 -8.72 35.98 -23.52
C SER A 815 -7.38 35.33 -23.22
N PHE A 816 -6.30 36.03 -23.57
CA PHE A 816 -4.94 35.71 -23.20
C PHE A 816 -4.36 36.87 -22.39
N LYS A 817 -3.70 36.59 -21.27
CA LYS A 817 -3.19 37.63 -20.37
C LYS A 817 -1.82 37.26 -19.84
N THR A 818 -0.97 38.27 -19.69
CA THR A 818 0.25 38.20 -18.88
C THR A 818 0.09 39.06 -17.63
N SER A 819 0.62 38.62 -16.49
CA SER A 819 0.57 39.38 -15.24
C SER A 819 1.65 38.94 -14.24
N GLY A 820 1.98 39.80 -13.28
CA GLY A 820 3.01 39.51 -12.28
C GLY A 820 4.43 39.46 -12.87
N GLY A 821 5.36 38.84 -12.15
CA GLY A 821 6.76 38.73 -12.54
C GLY A 821 7.52 40.07 -12.56
N SER A 822 8.70 40.05 -13.17
CA SER A 822 9.53 41.23 -13.42
C SER A 822 9.94 41.30 -14.89
N GLY A 823 10.36 42.48 -15.37
CA GLY A 823 10.80 42.69 -16.75
C GLY A 823 9.75 43.32 -17.67
N ASP A 824 9.86 43.04 -18.97
CA ASP A 824 9.02 43.62 -20.02
C ASP A 824 8.80 42.62 -21.17
N VAL A 825 7.55 42.19 -21.36
CA VAL A 825 7.17 41.17 -22.35
C VAL A 825 5.96 41.64 -23.17
N ASP A 826 6.13 41.62 -24.49
CA ASP A 826 5.09 41.92 -25.48
C ASP A 826 4.41 40.62 -25.95
N MET A 827 3.09 40.61 -26.07
CA MET A 827 2.30 39.45 -26.53
C MET A 827 1.66 39.71 -27.90
N HIS A 828 1.74 38.71 -28.78
CA HIS A 828 1.03 38.67 -30.05
C HIS A 828 0.22 37.38 -30.12
N VAL A 829 -1.05 37.46 -30.50
CA VAL A 829 -1.93 36.30 -30.61
C VAL A 829 -2.47 36.19 -32.04
N LYS A 830 -2.55 34.97 -32.58
CA LYS A 830 -3.14 34.70 -33.90
C LYS A 830 -3.81 33.33 -33.96
N PHE A 831 -4.95 33.25 -34.65
CA PHE A 831 -5.67 32.01 -34.92
C PHE A 831 -5.09 31.28 -36.14
N ALA A 832 -5.05 29.95 -36.05
CA ALA A 832 -4.69 28.98 -37.10
C ALA A 832 -3.27 29.11 -37.70
N SER A 833 -2.43 30.03 -37.22
CA SER A 833 -1.04 30.21 -37.63
C SER A 833 -0.25 31.00 -36.60
N GLU A 834 1.07 30.83 -36.57
CA GLU A 834 1.97 31.60 -35.71
C GLU A 834 1.92 33.11 -36.04
N PRO A 835 1.82 33.98 -35.02
CA PRO A 835 1.89 35.41 -35.24
C PRO A 835 3.32 35.82 -35.62
N THR A 836 3.44 36.92 -36.36
CA THR A 836 4.71 37.63 -36.56
C THR A 836 4.58 39.05 -35.99
N LYS A 837 5.70 39.75 -35.84
CA LYS A 837 5.74 41.17 -35.43
C LYS A 837 4.87 42.10 -36.30
N SER A 838 4.51 41.68 -37.52
CA SER A 838 3.69 42.43 -38.47
C SER A 838 2.36 41.76 -38.85
N ASN A 839 2.08 40.54 -38.39
CA ASN A 839 0.85 39.79 -38.71
C ASN A 839 0.35 39.06 -37.46
N TYR A 840 -0.72 39.58 -36.88
CA TYR A 840 -1.33 39.10 -35.64
C TYR A 840 -2.81 39.47 -35.64
N ASP A 841 -3.61 38.77 -34.85
CA ASP A 841 -5.03 39.10 -34.66
C ASP A 841 -5.23 40.03 -33.48
N CYS A 842 -4.30 40.01 -32.52
CA CYS A 842 -4.33 40.86 -31.35
C CYS A 842 -2.93 41.08 -30.76
N ARG A 843 -2.66 42.34 -30.38
CA ARG A 843 -1.38 42.77 -29.79
C ARG A 843 -1.59 43.97 -28.85
N PRO A 844 -1.45 43.81 -27.52
CA PRO A 844 -1.68 44.87 -26.53
C PRO A 844 -0.54 45.91 -26.45
N TRP A 845 0.73 45.48 -26.58
CA TRP A 845 1.96 46.29 -26.57
C TRP A 845 2.01 47.32 -25.44
N LYS A 846 1.92 46.83 -24.21
CA LYS A 846 1.98 47.67 -23.01
C LYS A 846 3.38 47.62 -22.42
N VAL A 847 3.81 48.73 -21.80
CA VAL A 847 5.09 48.75 -21.09
C VAL A 847 4.98 47.88 -19.82
N GLY A 848 5.88 46.90 -19.69
CA GLY A 848 6.00 45.98 -18.55
C GLY A 848 5.26 44.65 -18.77
N SER A 849 5.38 43.73 -17.81
CA SER A 849 4.89 42.34 -17.97
C SER A 849 3.38 42.10 -17.84
N THR A 850 2.54 43.15 -17.95
CA THR A 850 1.08 43.02 -17.81
C THR A 850 0.35 43.36 -19.10
N GLU A 851 0.04 42.33 -19.87
CA GLU A 851 -0.69 42.44 -21.13
C GLU A 851 -2.04 41.71 -21.09
N ALA A 852 -2.98 42.16 -21.92
CA ALA A 852 -4.28 41.52 -22.05
C ALA A 852 -4.79 41.60 -23.48
N CYS A 853 -5.04 40.44 -24.07
CA CYS A 853 -5.56 40.27 -25.40
C CYS A 853 -6.91 39.53 -25.35
N ASN A 854 -8.00 40.25 -25.63
CA ASN A 854 -9.35 39.67 -25.65
C ASN A 854 -9.77 39.43 -27.11
N ILE A 855 -10.17 38.20 -27.42
CA ILE A 855 -10.63 37.79 -28.76
C ILE A 855 -12.15 37.90 -28.80
N THR A 856 -12.66 38.85 -29.58
CA THR A 856 -14.10 39.17 -29.64
C THR A 856 -14.94 38.09 -30.32
N ASN A 857 -14.38 37.40 -31.32
CA ASN A 857 -15.02 36.30 -32.02
C ASN A 857 -14.14 35.05 -31.91
N ALA A 858 -14.38 34.23 -30.88
CA ALA A 858 -13.65 32.99 -30.70
C ALA A 858 -14.02 31.98 -31.80
N GLN A 859 -13.04 31.60 -32.60
CA GLN A 859 -13.10 30.54 -33.60
C GLN A 859 -12.58 29.22 -33.00
N ALA A 860 -13.20 28.10 -33.39
CA ALA A 860 -12.75 26.76 -32.99
C ALA A 860 -11.43 26.41 -33.70
N GLY A 861 -10.44 25.93 -32.95
CA GLY A 861 -9.12 25.56 -33.46
C GLY A 861 -7.98 26.13 -32.62
N THR A 862 -6.76 26.05 -33.13
CA THR A 862 -5.56 26.43 -32.39
C THR A 862 -5.26 27.92 -32.50
N TYR A 863 -5.04 28.58 -31.36
CA TYR A 863 -4.45 29.90 -31.27
C TYR A 863 -2.97 29.79 -30.93
N PHE A 864 -2.17 30.67 -31.50
CA PHE A 864 -0.74 30.80 -31.26
C PHE A 864 -0.47 32.12 -30.56
N ILE A 865 0.31 32.09 -29.49
CA ILE A 865 0.59 33.19 -28.59
C ILE A 865 2.11 33.38 -28.53
N MET A 866 2.64 34.36 -29.25
CA MET A 866 4.06 34.70 -29.19
C MET A 866 4.31 35.71 -28.08
N LEU A 867 5.19 35.37 -27.15
CA LEU A 867 5.79 36.28 -26.19
C LEU A 867 7.15 36.75 -26.71
N LEU A 868 7.34 38.06 -26.76
CA LEU A 868 8.55 38.73 -27.19
C LEU A 868 9.12 39.53 -26.02
N GLY A 869 10.31 39.18 -25.54
CA GLY A 869 10.96 39.95 -24.48
C GLY A 869 11.43 41.31 -24.99
N HIS A 870 10.80 42.42 -24.56
CA HIS A 870 11.34 43.75 -24.83
C HIS A 870 12.62 43.97 -24.00
N ASN A 871 12.60 43.50 -22.76
CA ASN A 871 13.75 43.27 -21.89
C ASN A 871 13.71 41.82 -21.38
N ASN A 872 14.71 41.40 -20.58
CA ASN A 872 14.60 40.12 -19.86
C ASN A 872 13.38 40.18 -18.94
N PHE A 873 12.61 39.09 -18.90
CA PHE A 873 11.48 38.93 -17.99
C PHE A 873 11.56 37.59 -17.28
N THR A 874 11.07 37.54 -16.03
CA THR A 874 11.16 36.36 -15.18
C THR A 874 9.88 36.19 -14.37
N ASP A 875 9.41 34.96 -14.30
CA ASP A 875 8.25 34.51 -13.52
C ASP A 875 6.95 35.28 -13.84
N VAL A 876 6.71 35.57 -15.12
CA VAL A 876 5.47 36.21 -15.58
C VAL A 876 4.39 35.13 -15.75
N ASN A 877 3.17 35.37 -15.28
CA ASN A 877 2.06 34.44 -15.46
C ASN A 877 1.38 34.66 -16.81
N LEU A 878 1.46 33.70 -17.72
CA LEU A 878 0.69 33.62 -18.97
C LEU A 878 -0.54 32.74 -18.77
N ILE A 879 -1.73 33.25 -19.03
CA ILE A 879 -3.00 32.51 -18.93
C ILE A 879 -3.84 32.70 -20.18
N GLY A 880 -4.33 31.60 -20.74
CA GLY A 880 -5.40 31.58 -21.74
C GLY A 880 -6.71 31.14 -21.09
N SER A 881 -7.82 31.83 -21.33
CA SER A 881 -9.11 31.46 -20.76
C SER A 881 -10.27 31.71 -21.72
N TYR A 882 -11.27 30.83 -21.70
CA TYR A 882 -12.55 30.94 -22.39
C TYR A 882 -13.66 30.29 -21.55
N THR A 883 -14.92 30.68 -21.80
CA THR A 883 -16.12 30.01 -21.31
C THR A 883 -16.51 28.91 -22.31
N PRO A 884 -16.51 27.62 -21.93
CA PRO A 884 -16.83 26.50 -22.82
C PRO A 884 -18.20 26.60 -23.48
#